data_AF-A0A7Z6XIJ1-F1
#
_entry.id   AF-A0A7Z6XIJ1-F1
#
_cell.length_a   1.000
_cell.length_b   1.000
_cell.length_c   1.000
_cell.angle_alpha   90.00
_cell.angle_beta   90.00
_cell.angle_gamma   90.00
#
_symmetry.space_group_name_H-M   'P 1'
#
loop_
_entity.id
_entity.type
_entity.pdbx_description
1 polymer ?
#
loop_
_entity_poly.entity_id
_entity_poly.type
_entity_poly.pdbx_seq_one_letter_code
_entity_poly.pdbx_strand_id
1 'polypeptide(L)'
;MTPPPPPPRPGRILRRSLSASLALALTALAAATSLVVAGAPPAAAAAVPAPSPLNVPGRGATVPFKEQEAEYAATNGTLIGPNRLYGSLPSEASGRQAVTLDAVGEYVEFTLTAPANAMTFRYSLPDNPAGTGRDASIDVRVNGAQLKSVPVTSKYGWYYGGYPFNNNPGDTNPHHFYDETRTMFGSTLAAGTKVRLQVSSTAQSPTFTIDLADFEQVAAPIGKPSGALDVVSDFGADPSGAADSTAKIQAAVDAGRTQGREVYIPQGTFKVQDHIIVDKVTLRGAGPWYSVLTGRHPTERHKAVGVYGKYASQGGSSNVTLKDFAIIGDIRERIDDDQVNAIGGSLSDSVVDNLWLQHTKCGAWLTGPMNNFTMKNTRILDQTADGVNFHYGVTNSTVTNTFVRNSGDDGLAMWAENIPNVNNKFTFNTVILPILANNIVTYGGKDITISDNVMADTITNGGGLHIANRYPGVNSGRGTAVSGTHTAARNTLIRTGNNDYNWQFGVGAVWFSGLNEPIQGATVNVTDTEILDSSYAAIHLIEGASNGLNFNRVKIDGAGTYALQIQSPGRAAFTDVVATNVAQSNPIHNCVGADFQITRGSGNSGWYADPPACTGVWPDPVWTNGGVPGGGGPGGPTDPPGPTDPPGPTDPPEETGNLAQGRAVTASSHVDVYGAGNAVDGNPNTYWESRNNAFPQSLTVDLGSAKAVKRVVLKLPPAAAWATRTQTLSVLGSTDNSTYNTLKASAGYTFNPSSGNTATVTLPGTSARHLRLAFTSNTGWPAAQLSEMEAYTS
;
A
#
# COMPACT_ATOMS: atom_id res chain seq x y z
N MET A 1 -84.85 25.26 13.44
CA MET A 1 -85.84 24.61 12.57
C MET A 1 -85.11 24.08 11.33
N THR A 2 -84.97 22.76 11.21
CA THR A 2 -84.63 22.01 9.97
C THR A 2 -85.95 21.58 9.29
N PRO A 3 -86.05 20.94 8.09
CA PRO A 3 -85.04 20.29 7.20
C PRO A 3 -85.36 20.52 5.66
N PRO A 4 -85.10 19.61 4.65
CA PRO A 4 -83.86 19.02 4.05
C PRO A 4 -83.85 19.10 2.46
N PRO A 5 -83.29 18.16 1.64
CA PRO A 5 -81.89 17.95 1.18
C PRO A 5 -81.75 17.83 -0.40
N PRO A 6 -80.86 17.01 -1.06
CA PRO A 6 -79.87 17.41 -2.09
C PRO A 6 -80.12 16.77 -3.51
N PRO A 7 -79.12 16.18 -4.20
CA PRO A 7 -78.23 16.58 -5.33
C PRO A 7 -78.85 16.20 -6.74
N PRO A 8 -78.19 15.94 -7.92
CA PRO A 8 -76.77 15.83 -8.30
C PRO A 8 -76.32 16.45 -9.67
N ARG A 9 -75.01 16.32 -9.95
CA ARG A 9 -74.35 16.33 -11.29
C ARG A 9 -74.94 15.20 -12.19
N PRO A 10 -74.59 15.00 -13.50
CA PRO A 10 -73.49 15.58 -14.30
C PRO A 10 -73.84 15.87 -15.79
N GLY A 11 -72.85 16.39 -16.52
CA GLY A 11 -72.51 15.73 -17.79
C GLY A 11 -72.57 16.56 -19.07
N ARG A 12 -71.35 16.79 -19.57
CA ARG A 12 -70.93 16.77 -20.97
C ARG A 12 -71.14 18.01 -21.85
N ILE A 13 -69.96 18.53 -22.19
CA ILE A 13 -69.47 18.82 -23.55
C ILE A 13 -70.27 19.88 -24.32
N LEU A 14 -69.65 21.05 -24.49
CA LEU A 14 -69.68 21.75 -25.78
C LEU A 14 -68.52 22.76 -25.87
N ARG A 15 -67.70 22.57 -26.91
CA ARG A 15 -66.84 23.61 -27.50
C ARG A 15 -67.72 24.63 -28.21
N ARG A 16 -67.53 25.92 -27.93
CA ARG A 16 -67.72 27.11 -28.82
C ARG A 16 -66.86 28.22 -28.18
N SER A 17 -65.75 28.68 -28.76
CA SER A 17 -65.56 29.58 -29.92
C SER A 17 -66.23 30.95 -29.80
N LEU A 18 -65.44 31.98 -30.18
CA LEU A 18 -65.71 33.43 -30.38
C LEU A 18 -65.51 34.32 -29.14
N SER A 19 -64.41 35.08 -29.00
CA SER A 19 -63.83 36.17 -29.82
C SER A 19 -64.44 37.55 -29.51
N ALA A 20 -63.62 38.44 -28.95
CA ALA A 20 -63.69 39.90 -29.09
C ALA A 20 -62.28 40.44 -28.80
N SER A 21 -61.49 40.95 -29.74
CA SER A 21 -61.56 42.22 -30.50
C SER A 21 -60.53 43.22 -29.96
N LEU A 22 -59.58 43.60 -30.85
CA LEU A 22 -58.86 44.89 -31.02
C LEU A 22 -58.54 45.73 -29.76
N ALA A 23 -57.34 46.26 -29.48
CA ALA A 23 -56.21 46.80 -30.26
C ALA A 23 -55.03 46.96 -29.25
N LEU A 24 -53.77 47.27 -29.53
CA LEU A 24 -53.08 48.05 -30.56
C LEU A 24 -51.58 47.64 -30.48
N ALA A 25 -50.90 47.56 -31.61
CA ALA A 25 -49.51 47.10 -31.73
C ALA A 25 -48.48 48.18 -31.34
N LEU A 26 -47.45 47.77 -30.58
CA LEU A 26 -46.09 48.31 -30.68
C LEU A 26 -45.11 47.13 -30.49
N THR A 27 -44.58 46.63 -31.60
CA THR A 27 -43.54 45.61 -31.66
C THR A 27 -42.17 46.29 -31.62
N ALA A 28 -41.38 46.04 -30.57
CA ALA A 28 -39.94 46.16 -30.58
C ALA A 28 -39.33 44.79 -30.28
N LEU A 29 -38.52 44.32 -31.22
CA LEU A 29 -37.78 43.07 -31.24
C LEU A 29 -36.84 43.00 -30.02
N ALA A 30 -37.00 41.97 -29.18
CA ALA A 30 -35.94 41.49 -28.30
C ALA A 30 -35.84 39.97 -28.48
N ALA A 31 -34.84 39.54 -29.24
CA ALA A 31 -34.50 38.15 -29.44
C ALA A 31 -34.03 37.56 -28.11
N ALA A 32 -34.88 36.77 -27.44
CA ALA A 32 -34.45 35.84 -26.41
C ALA A 32 -33.96 34.57 -27.12
N THR A 33 -32.67 34.53 -27.44
CA THR A 33 -31.98 33.27 -27.70
C THR A 33 -31.95 32.47 -26.40
N SER A 34 -32.97 31.63 -26.19
CA SER A 34 -32.88 30.51 -25.27
C SER A 34 -31.87 29.52 -25.85
N LEU A 35 -30.59 29.70 -25.50
CA LEU A 35 -29.61 28.63 -25.61
C LEU A 35 -30.05 27.51 -24.65
N VAL A 36 -30.75 26.52 -25.19
CA VAL A 36 -30.78 25.19 -24.60
C VAL A 36 -29.36 24.66 -24.77
N VAL A 37 -28.50 24.89 -23.78
CA VAL A 37 -27.28 24.09 -23.63
C VAL A 37 -27.77 22.71 -23.24
N ALA A 38 -28.03 21.86 -24.24
CA ALA A 38 -28.09 20.44 -24.03
C ALA A 38 -26.71 20.04 -23.49
N GLY A 39 -26.58 19.93 -22.18
CA GLY A 39 -25.38 19.38 -21.55
C GLY A 39 -25.14 18.02 -22.18
N ALA A 40 -23.97 17.84 -22.77
CA ALA A 40 -23.54 16.52 -23.20
C ALA A 40 -23.73 15.56 -22.01
N PRO A 41 -24.26 14.34 -22.22
CA PRO A 41 -24.32 13.36 -21.15
C PRO A 41 -22.90 13.21 -20.56
N PRO A 42 -22.74 13.13 -19.24
CA PRO A 42 -21.43 12.84 -18.66
C PRO A 42 -20.92 11.56 -19.30
N ALA A 43 -19.76 11.65 -19.95
CA ALA A 43 -19.14 10.49 -20.57
C ALA A 43 -18.80 9.50 -19.45
N ALA A 44 -19.32 8.27 -19.55
CA ALA A 44 -18.78 7.18 -18.75
C ALA A 44 -17.37 6.91 -19.24
N ALA A 45 -16.39 6.91 -18.34
CA ALA A 45 -15.00 6.71 -18.70
C ALA A 45 -14.77 5.32 -19.31
N ALA A 46 -13.84 5.22 -20.27
CA ALA A 46 -13.37 3.98 -20.87
C ALA A 46 -12.42 3.21 -19.91
N ALA A 47 -12.82 3.06 -18.65
CA ALA A 47 -12.05 2.33 -17.64
C ALA A 47 -11.95 0.86 -18.03
N VAL A 48 -10.80 0.24 -17.75
CA VAL A 48 -10.60 -1.18 -18.00
C VAL A 48 -11.30 -1.94 -16.87
N PRO A 49 -12.30 -2.80 -17.16
CA PRO A 49 -12.95 -3.60 -16.14
C PRO A 49 -11.93 -4.43 -15.37
N ALA A 50 -12.09 -4.53 -14.06
CA ALA A 50 -11.22 -5.30 -13.17
C ALA A 50 -12.07 -6.12 -12.17
N PRO A 51 -11.67 -7.35 -11.81
CA PRO A 51 -12.36 -8.11 -10.77
C PRO A 51 -12.27 -7.36 -9.44
N SER A 52 -13.44 -7.15 -8.81
CA SER A 52 -13.51 -6.53 -7.49
C SER A 52 -13.14 -7.55 -6.40
N PRO A 53 -12.31 -7.16 -5.41
CA PRO A 53 -11.95 -8.03 -4.30
C PRO A 53 -13.10 -8.30 -3.32
N LEU A 54 -14.23 -7.60 -3.43
CA LEU A 54 -15.41 -7.77 -2.58
C LEU A 54 -16.51 -8.64 -3.21
N ASN A 55 -16.38 -8.99 -4.49
CA ASN A 55 -17.38 -9.76 -5.24
C ASN A 55 -16.89 -11.17 -5.59
N VAL A 56 -16.20 -11.83 -4.66
CA VAL A 56 -15.74 -13.22 -4.81
C VAL A 56 -16.66 -14.15 -4.01
N PRO A 57 -17.51 -14.96 -4.67
CA PRO A 57 -18.52 -15.78 -3.96
C PRO A 57 -17.90 -16.72 -2.91
N GLY A 58 -18.39 -16.60 -1.67
CA GLY A 58 -18.01 -17.49 -0.56
C GLY A 58 -16.59 -17.28 -0.02
N ARG A 59 -15.86 -16.25 -0.46
CA ARG A 59 -14.50 -15.91 0.00
C ARG A 59 -14.45 -14.43 0.39
N GLY A 60 -13.41 -14.07 1.13
CA GLY A 60 -13.20 -12.71 1.60
C GLY A 60 -14.08 -12.33 2.77
N ALA A 61 -13.88 -11.12 3.27
CA ALA A 61 -14.69 -10.56 4.34
C ALA A 61 -16.08 -10.18 3.83
N THR A 62 -17.10 -10.56 4.59
CA THR A 62 -18.44 -9.99 4.49
C THR A 62 -18.42 -8.60 5.12
N VAL A 63 -18.43 -7.58 4.27
CA VAL A 63 -18.40 -6.17 4.68
C VAL A 63 -19.82 -5.57 4.80
N PRO A 64 -20.03 -4.56 5.68
CA PRO A 64 -21.34 -3.91 5.84
C PRO A 64 -21.65 -2.84 4.77
N PHE A 65 -20.72 -2.60 3.84
CA PHE A 65 -20.80 -1.55 2.84
C PHE A 65 -20.87 -2.08 1.41
N LYS A 66 -21.20 -1.19 0.47
CA LYS A 66 -21.09 -1.40 -0.98
C LYS A 66 -20.04 -0.45 -1.54
N GLU A 67 -18.93 -1.02 -1.98
CA GLU A 67 -17.84 -0.33 -2.67
C GLU A 67 -18.24 0.03 -4.09
N GLN A 68 -17.80 1.20 -4.55
CA GLN A 68 -17.87 1.65 -5.93
C GLN A 68 -16.55 2.32 -6.30
N GLU A 69 -15.88 1.81 -7.32
CA GLU A 69 -14.65 2.39 -7.87
C GLU A 69 -14.96 3.69 -8.62
N ALA A 70 -14.12 4.71 -8.47
CA ALA A 70 -14.32 6.02 -9.05
C ALA A 70 -14.23 6.01 -10.57
N GLU A 71 -13.39 5.15 -11.15
CA GLU A 71 -13.21 5.02 -12.60
C GLU A 71 -14.46 4.54 -13.34
N TYR A 72 -15.40 3.90 -12.64
CA TYR A 72 -16.70 3.49 -13.20
C TYR A 72 -17.83 4.48 -12.91
N ALA A 73 -17.57 5.52 -12.13
CA ALA A 73 -18.56 6.54 -11.79
C ALA A 73 -18.60 7.67 -12.84
N ALA A 74 -19.66 8.48 -12.81
CA ALA A 74 -19.75 9.63 -13.71
C ALA A 74 -18.77 10.71 -13.25
N THR A 75 -17.92 11.20 -14.15
CA THR A 75 -16.92 12.23 -13.82
C THR A 75 -16.71 13.19 -14.98
N ASN A 76 -16.22 14.38 -14.66
CA ASN A 76 -15.64 15.34 -15.60
C ASN A 76 -14.16 15.65 -15.28
N GLY A 77 -13.54 14.91 -14.38
CA GLY A 77 -12.10 14.95 -14.14
C GLY A 77 -11.35 13.96 -15.04
N THR A 78 -10.09 13.69 -14.70
CA THR A 78 -9.18 12.87 -15.50
C THR A 78 -9.05 11.46 -14.94
N LEU A 79 -9.38 10.44 -15.74
CA LEU A 79 -9.09 9.05 -15.42
C LEU A 79 -7.57 8.80 -15.49
N ILE A 80 -7.01 8.15 -14.46
CA ILE A 80 -5.61 7.69 -14.43
C ILE A 80 -5.55 6.16 -14.34
N GLY A 81 -4.44 5.59 -14.82
CA GLY A 81 -4.26 4.13 -14.86
C GLY A 81 -4.99 3.44 -16.02
N PRO A 82 -5.00 2.09 -16.08
CA PRO A 82 -4.38 1.18 -15.10
C PRO A 82 -2.85 1.13 -15.22
N ASN A 83 -2.15 1.16 -14.09
CA ASN A 83 -0.69 0.97 -14.02
C ASN A 83 -0.30 0.33 -12.68
N ARG A 84 0.68 -0.59 -12.66
CA ARG A 84 1.14 -1.29 -11.43
C ARG A 84 2.59 -1.00 -11.05
N LEU A 85 3.26 -0.12 -11.79
CA LEU A 85 4.63 0.28 -11.49
C LEU A 85 4.65 1.05 -10.16
N TYR A 86 5.37 0.50 -9.19
CA TYR A 86 5.60 1.13 -7.89
C TYR A 86 6.13 2.56 -8.05
N GLY A 87 5.72 3.43 -7.13
CA GLY A 87 6.04 4.85 -7.19
C GLY A 87 5.09 5.67 -8.07
N SER A 88 4.07 5.06 -8.66
CA SER A 88 3.03 5.78 -9.41
C SER A 88 1.71 5.80 -8.66
N LEU A 89 1.02 6.94 -8.70
CA LEU A 89 -0.29 7.12 -8.08
C LEU A 89 -1.34 6.06 -8.49
N PRO A 90 -1.50 5.68 -9.77
CA PRO A 90 -2.41 4.59 -10.15
C PRO A 90 -2.00 3.21 -9.61
N SER A 91 -0.71 2.96 -9.32
CA SER A 91 -0.29 1.66 -8.78
C SER A 91 -0.88 1.36 -7.42
N GLU A 92 -1.12 2.38 -6.60
CA GLU A 92 -1.71 2.22 -5.27
C GLU A 92 -3.22 2.47 -5.23
N ALA A 93 -3.87 2.64 -6.38
CA ALA A 93 -5.32 2.69 -6.47
C ALA A 93 -5.93 1.28 -6.50
N SER A 94 -7.14 1.10 -5.96
CA SER A 94 -7.90 -0.14 -6.14
C SER A 94 -8.15 -0.35 -7.63
N GLY A 95 -8.03 -1.60 -8.11
CA GLY A 95 -8.17 -1.85 -9.56
C GLY A 95 -7.09 -1.18 -10.42
N ARG A 96 -6.14 -0.47 -9.81
CA ARG A 96 -5.02 0.26 -10.40
C ARG A 96 -5.41 1.52 -11.18
N GLN A 97 -6.64 2.01 -10.98
CA GLN A 97 -7.22 3.16 -11.67
C GLN A 97 -7.85 4.11 -10.66
N ALA A 98 -7.90 5.39 -10.98
CA ALA A 98 -8.56 6.38 -10.14
C ALA A 98 -8.95 7.60 -10.99
N VAL A 99 -9.60 8.59 -10.38
CA VAL A 99 -9.96 9.84 -11.05
C VAL A 99 -9.31 11.03 -10.35
N THR A 100 -8.47 11.79 -11.05
CA THR A 100 -7.88 13.03 -10.57
C THR A 100 -8.76 14.23 -10.92
N LEU A 101 -9.02 15.06 -9.92
CA LEU A 101 -9.75 16.33 -10.01
C LEU A 101 -8.77 17.48 -9.72
N ASP A 102 -8.59 18.41 -10.64
CA ASP A 102 -7.60 19.51 -10.54
C ASP A 102 -8.22 20.91 -10.74
N ALA A 103 -9.53 20.99 -10.99
CA ALA A 103 -10.24 22.25 -11.16
C ALA A 103 -11.51 22.36 -10.31
N VAL A 104 -11.86 23.60 -9.94
CA VAL A 104 -13.11 23.89 -9.23
C VAL A 104 -14.31 23.45 -10.07
N GLY A 105 -15.21 22.67 -9.46
CA GLY A 105 -16.39 22.12 -10.13
C GLY A 105 -16.18 20.72 -10.71
N GLU A 106 -14.95 20.21 -10.76
CA GLU A 106 -14.70 18.81 -11.12
C GLU A 106 -15.17 17.86 -10.03
N TYR A 107 -15.64 16.68 -10.45
CA TYR A 107 -16.30 15.74 -9.56
C TYR A 107 -16.18 14.27 -9.96
N VAL A 108 -16.45 13.41 -8.98
CA VAL A 108 -16.87 12.01 -9.18
C VAL A 108 -18.27 11.84 -8.59
N GLU A 109 -19.22 11.32 -9.36
CA GLU A 109 -20.61 11.13 -8.97
C GLU A 109 -21.02 9.65 -9.03
N PHE A 110 -21.21 9.11 -7.83
CA PHE A 110 -21.66 7.75 -7.57
C PHE A 110 -23.18 7.65 -7.58
N THR A 111 -23.69 6.47 -7.93
CA THR A 111 -25.13 6.17 -7.83
C THR A 111 -25.30 5.05 -6.82
N LEU A 112 -26.01 5.32 -5.72
CA LEU A 112 -26.19 4.32 -4.68
C LEU A 112 -26.89 3.06 -5.22
N THR A 113 -26.29 1.90 -5.00
CA THR A 113 -26.85 0.60 -5.39
C THR A 113 -27.71 -0.03 -4.29
N ALA A 114 -27.60 0.49 -3.07
CA ALA A 114 -28.39 0.13 -1.90
C ALA A 114 -28.61 1.38 -1.02
N PRO A 115 -29.56 1.37 -0.08
CA PRO A 115 -29.68 2.45 0.90
C PRO A 115 -28.38 2.63 1.70
N ALA A 116 -28.00 3.88 1.96
CA ALA A 116 -26.82 4.20 2.75
C ALA A 116 -27.04 5.48 3.56
N ASN A 117 -26.49 5.55 4.76
CA ASN A 117 -26.52 6.74 5.61
C ASN A 117 -25.11 7.24 5.97
N ALA A 118 -24.07 6.56 5.49
CA ALA A 118 -22.69 6.96 5.60
C ALA A 118 -21.89 6.57 4.36
N MET A 119 -20.74 7.22 4.20
CA MET A 119 -19.73 6.86 3.22
C MET A 119 -18.33 6.92 3.84
N THR A 120 -17.46 6.05 3.37
CA THR A 120 -16.01 6.20 3.40
C THR A 120 -15.55 6.40 1.97
N PHE A 121 -14.57 7.25 1.73
CA PHE A 121 -13.97 7.36 0.41
C PHE A 121 -12.45 7.41 0.52
N ARG A 122 -11.79 6.73 -0.42
CA ARG A 122 -10.34 6.67 -0.53
C ARG A 122 -9.87 7.72 -1.52
N TYR A 123 -8.89 8.51 -1.11
CA TYR A 123 -8.43 9.67 -1.86
C TYR A 123 -6.93 9.86 -1.68
N SER A 124 -6.33 10.67 -2.54
CA SER A 124 -4.97 11.17 -2.39
C SER A 124 -4.95 12.68 -2.66
N LEU A 125 -4.19 13.41 -1.84
CA LEU A 125 -3.78 14.79 -2.09
C LEU A 125 -2.25 14.78 -2.22
N PRO A 126 -1.65 15.63 -3.04
CA PRO A 126 -0.20 15.80 -3.06
C PRO A 126 0.31 16.31 -1.72
N ASP A 127 1.49 15.83 -1.34
CA ASP A 127 2.16 16.26 -0.12
C ASP A 127 2.62 17.73 -0.17
N ASN A 128 3.03 18.27 0.98
CA ASN A 128 3.73 19.54 1.04
C ASN A 128 5.25 19.35 0.94
N PRO A 129 6.02 20.39 0.57
CA PRO A 129 7.48 20.27 0.41
C PRO A 129 8.24 19.88 1.69
N ALA A 130 7.60 19.98 2.86
CA ALA A 130 8.18 19.66 4.15
C ALA A 130 7.84 18.25 4.65
N GLY A 131 7.07 17.45 3.91
CA GLY A 131 6.68 16.09 4.33
C GLY A 131 5.72 16.06 5.52
N THR A 132 5.00 17.15 5.78
CA THR A 132 4.09 17.28 6.93
C THR A 132 2.62 17.21 6.54
N GLY A 133 2.33 17.01 5.26
CA GLY A 133 0.98 16.91 4.72
C GLY A 133 0.26 18.25 4.50
N ARG A 134 -0.87 18.20 3.81
CA ARG A 134 -1.76 19.34 3.57
C ARG A 134 -3.16 18.99 4.02
N ASP A 135 -3.88 19.96 4.55
CA ASP A 135 -5.31 19.85 4.80
C ASP A 135 -6.09 20.58 3.70
N ALA A 136 -7.15 19.93 3.21
CA ALA A 136 -8.09 20.49 2.25
C ALA A 136 -9.52 20.07 2.59
N SER A 137 -10.47 20.43 1.73
CA SER A 137 -11.85 19.97 1.85
C SER A 137 -12.44 19.64 0.49
N ILE A 138 -13.33 18.65 0.46
CA ILE A 138 -14.10 18.26 -0.72
C ILE A 138 -15.58 18.31 -0.40
N ASP A 139 -16.38 18.85 -1.31
CA ASP A 139 -17.83 18.93 -1.12
C ASP A 139 -18.46 17.57 -1.36
N VAL A 140 -19.29 17.13 -0.41
CA VAL A 140 -20.25 16.04 -0.61
C VAL A 140 -21.58 16.66 -1.02
N ARG A 141 -22.08 16.27 -2.20
CA ARG A 141 -23.38 16.70 -2.71
C ARG A 141 -24.31 15.51 -2.89
N VAL A 142 -25.59 15.73 -2.63
CA VAL A 142 -26.65 14.74 -2.79
C VAL A 142 -27.67 15.27 -3.79
N ASN A 143 -27.88 14.54 -4.89
CA ASN A 143 -28.74 14.97 -6.00
C ASN A 143 -28.46 16.41 -6.48
N GLY A 144 -27.17 16.77 -6.57
CA GLY A 144 -26.68 18.08 -7.01
C GLY A 144 -26.62 19.17 -5.93
N ALA A 145 -27.37 19.04 -4.83
CA ALA A 145 -27.34 19.97 -3.72
C ALA A 145 -26.16 19.68 -2.78
N GLN A 146 -25.42 20.70 -2.36
CA GLN A 146 -24.35 20.53 -1.37
C GLN A 146 -24.93 20.14 -0.02
N LEU A 147 -24.45 19.02 0.53
CA LEU A 147 -24.80 18.54 1.86
C LEU A 147 -23.85 19.10 2.90
N LYS A 148 -22.54 19.00 2.65
CA LYS A 148 -21.46 19.47 3.52
C LYS A 148 -20.12 19.50 2.78
N SER A 149 -19.11 20.12 3.38
CA SER A 149 -17.71 19.94 2.99
C SER A 149 -17.02 19.01 3.98
N VAL A 150 -16.30 18.02 3.48
CA VAL A 150 -15.60 17.00 4.29
C VAL A 150 -14.11 17.31 4.30
N PRO A 151 -13.46 17.37 5.47
CA PRO A 151 -12.01 17.50 5.56
C PRO A 151 -11.30 16.28 4.97
N VAL A 152 -10.23 16.55 4.23
CA VAL A 152 -9.31 15.58 3.63
C VAL A 152 -7.88 16.05 3.88
N THR A 153 -6.93 15.13 4.01
CA THR A 153 -5.54 15.45 4.34
C THR A 153 -4.55 14.49 3.68
N SER A 154 -3.33 14.94 3.39
CA SER A 154 -2.23 14.04 2.99
C SER A 154 -1.31 13.64 4.14
N LYS A 155 -1.63 14.08 5.37
CA LYS A 155 -0.81 13.92 6.58
C LYS A 155 -0.50 12.46 6.97
N TYR A 156 -1.35 11.53 6.56
CA TYR A 156 -1.23 10.09 6.85
C TYR A 156 -0.82 9.28 5.61
N GLY A 157 -0.71 9.93 4.46
CA GLY A 157 -0.12 9.37 3.26
C GLY A 157 1.28 9.92 3.01
N TRP A 158 1.86 9.51 1.89
CA TRP A 158 3.19 9.87 1.40
C TRP A 158 4.33 9.44 2.32
N TYR A 159 5.03 8.41 1.85
CA TYR A 159 6.34 8.01 2.32
C TYR A 159 7.33 8.01 1.16
N TYR A 160 8.61 8.08 1.50
CA TYR A 160 9.70 8.20 0.54
C TYR A 160 10.90 7.35 0.98
N GLY A 161 11.82 7.13 0.03
CA GLY A 161 13.05 6.39 0.23
C GLY A 161 12.90 4.87 0.16
N GLY A 162 14.00 4.17 0.43
CA GLY A 162 13.99 2.73 0.68
C GLY A 162 13.62 2.42 2.13
N TYR A 163 13.35 1.14 2.43
CA TYR A 163 13.09 0.70 3.80
C TYR A 163 14.33 0.91 4.71
N PRO A 164 14.19 1.40 5.96
CA PRO A 164 12.94 1.88 6.57
C PRO A 164 12.50 3.22 5.95
N PHE A 165 11.21 3.29 5.62
CA PHE A 165 10.63 4.46 4.94
C PHE A 165 10.71 5.73 5.78
N ASN A 166 10.81 6.87 5.11
CA ASN A 166 10.82 8.18 5.73
C ASN A 166 9.74 9.08 5.12
N ASN A 167 9.62 10.32 5.60
CA ASN A 167 8.65 11.28 5.10
C ASN A 167 9.33 12.54 4.51
N ASN A 168 10.37 12.35 3.69
CA ASN A 168 11.14 13.42 3.05
C ASN A 168 10.82 13.49 1.53
N PRO A 169 10.04 14.48 1.06
CA PRO A 169 9.62 14.57 -0.35
C PRO A 169 10.74 14.73 -1.39
N GLY A 170 11.97 14.97 -0.96
CA GLY A 170 13.14 15.03 -1.84
C GLY A 170 13.77 13.67 -2.16
N ASP A 171 13.35 12.61 -1.48
CA ASP A 171 13.87 11.25 -1.67
C ASP A 171 13.13 10.53 -2.81
N THR A 172 13.71 9.42 -3.30
CA THR A 172 13.13 8.59 -4.37
C THR A 172 11.97 7.73 -3.90
N ASN A 173 11.26 7.07 -4.82
CA ASN A 173 10.22 6.07 -4.52
C ASN A 173 9.12 6.60 -3.61
N PRO A 174 8.36 7.64 -4.01
CA PRO A 174 7.21 8.07 -3.22
C PRO A 174 6.17 6.93 -3.19
N HIS A 175 5.48 6.73 -2.08
CA HIS A 175 4.52 5.62 -1.90
C HIS A 175 3.55 5.92 -0.76
N HIS A 176 2.61 5.01 -0.50
CA HIS A 176 1.53 5.18 0.49
C HIS A 176 0.70 6.45 0.20
N PHE A 177 0.37 6.68 -1.07
CA PHE A 177 -0.17 7.95 -1.56
C PHE A 177 -1.57 8.29 -1.05
N TYR A 178 -2.37 7.27 -0.75
CA TYR A 178 -3.78 7.40 -0.45
C TYR A 178 -4.06 7.31 1.04
N ASP A 179 -5.19 7.87 1.41
CA ASP A 179 -5.78 7.84 2.74
C ASP A 179 -7.30 7.65 2.61
N GLU A 180 -7.98 7.27 3.70
CA GLU A 180 -9.43 7.15 3.76
C GLU A 180 -10.05 8.09 4.78
N THR A 181 -11.13 8.77 4.39
CA THR A 181 -11.95 9.56 5.31
C THR A 181 -13.40 9.11 5.26
N ARG A 182 -14.13 9.34 6.36
CA ARG A 182 -15.50 8.83 6.54
C ARG A 182 -16.46 9.92 7.02
N THR A 183 -17.70 9.88 6.55
CA THR A 183 -18.74 10.82 6.94
C THR A 183 -20.14 10.20 6.92
N MET A 184 -21.01 10.63 7.85
CA MET A 184 -22.44 10.29 7.82
C MET A 184 -23.25 11.34 7.06
N PHE A 185 -24.27 10.93 6.31
CA PHE A 185 -25.16 11.86 5.60
C PHE A 185 -26.18 12.57 6.48
N GLY A 186 -26.38 12.10 7.73
CA GLY A 186 -27.40 12.62 8.66
C GLY A 186 -28.83 12.14 8.36
N SER A 187 -29.01 11.39 7.27
CA SER A 187 -30.24 10.69 6.91
C SER A 187 -29.90 9.45 6.07
N THR A 188 -30.83 8.49 5.96
CA THR A 188 -30.68 7.36 5.05
C THR A 188 -31.09 7.77 3.65
N LEU A 189 -30.13 7.76 2.73
CA LEU A 189 -30.33 7.96 1.31
C LEU A 189 -30.80 6.65 0.67
N ALA A 190 -31.75 6.72 -0.27
CA ALA A 190 -32.26 5.55 -0.97
C ALA A 190 -31.31 5.12 -2.11
N ALA A 191 -31.39 3.86 -2.54
CA ALA A 191 -30.77 3.41 -3.79
C ALA A 191 -31.24 4.29 -4.97
N GLY A 192 -30.35 4.54 -5.92
CA GLY A 192 -30.54 5.47 -7.04
C GLY A 192 -30.19 6.93 -6.73
N THR A 193 -30.00 7.29 -5.45
CA THR A 193 -29.52 8.63 -5.08
C THR A 193 -28.13 8.88 -5.66
N LYS A 194 -27.90 10.11 -6.17
CA LYS A 194 -26.59 10.56 -6.65
C LYS A 194 -25.80 11.16 -5.51
N VAL A 195 -24.63 10.61 -5.21
CA VAL A 195 -23.68 11.15 -4.23
C VAL A 195 -22.43 11.57 -4.96
N ARG A 196 -22.09 12.86 -4.87
CA ARG A 196 -21.00 13.47 -5.62
C ARG A 196 -19.94 14.02 -4.68
N LEU A 197 -18.68 13.66 -4.94
CA LEU A 197 -17.50 14.30 -4.40
C LEU A 197 -17.05 15.37 -5.40
N GLN A 198 -17.01 16.65 -4.99
CA GLN A 198 -16.75 17.77 -5.90
C GLN A 198 -15.74 18.75 -5.31
N VAL A 199 -14.77 19.18 -6.12
CA VAL A 199 -13.79 20.20 -5.75
C VAL A 199 -14.49 21.56 -5.70
N SER A 200 -14.46 22.21 -4.53
CA SER A 200 -15.00 23.56 -4.33
C SER A 200 -13.91 24.64 -4.34
N SER A 201 -12.66 24.27 -4.09
CA SER A 201 -11.49 25.15 -4.11
C SER A 201 -10.20 24.36 -4.36
N THR A 202 -9.30 24.92 -5.14
CA THR A 202 -7.93 24.40 -5.35
C THR A 202 -6.88 25.19 -4.57
N ALA A 203 -7.31 26.11 -3.70
CA ALA A 203 -6.38 26.94 -2.91
C ALA A 203 -5.63 26.12 -1.84
N GLN A 204 -6.24 25.04 -1.33
CA GLN A 204 -5.68 24.20 -0.27
C GLN A 204 -4.88 23.02 -0.82
N SER A 205 -5.35 22.43 -1.92
CA SER A 205 -4.68 21.37 -2.65
C SER A 205 -4.85 21.61 -4.15
N PRO A 206 -3.78 21.49 -4.95
CA PRO A 206 -3.88 21.65 -6.40
C PRO A 206 -4.63 20.51 -7.07
N THR A 207 -4.64 19.31 -6.48
CA THR A 207 -5.35 18.15 -7.02
C THR A 207 -5.98 17.30 -5.92
N PHE A 208 -7.01 16.53 -6.29
CA PHE A 208 -7.71 15.55 -5.48
C PHE A 208 -7.90 14.29 -6.33
N THR A 209 -7.20 13.21 -6.00
CA THR A 209 -7.42 11.93 -6.68
C THR A 209 -8.38 11.08 -5.86
N ILE A 210 -9.49 10.67 -6.47
CA ILE A 210 -10.51 9.81 -5.85
C ILE A 210 -10.36 8.41 -6.42
N ASP A 211 -10.15 7.44 -5.54
CA ASP A 211 -10.00 6.02 -5.88
C ASP A 211 -11.35 5.30 -5.83
N LEU A 212 -12.02 5.34 -4.68
CA LEU A 212 -13.28 4.62 -4.49
C LEU A 212 -14.15 5.25 -3.40
N ALA A 213 -15.40 4.77 -3.31
CA ALA A 213 -16.29 5.08 -2.20
C ALA A 213 -17.05 3.84 -1.70
N ASP A 214 -17.02 3.64 -0.38
CA ASP A 214 -17.72 2.60 0.36
C ASP A 214 -18.99 3.18 1.00
N PHE A 215 -20.16 2.75 0.54
CA PHE A 215 -21.46 3.23 1.05
C PHE A 215 -22.07 2.24 2.05
N GLU A 216 -22.32 2.70 3.28
CA GLU A 216 -22.79 1.85 4.39
C GLU A 216 -24.16 2.31 4.91
N GLN A 217 -25.03 1.36 5.23
CA GLN A 217 -26.20 1.59 6.07
C GLN A 217 -25.85 1.29 7.52
N VAL A 218 -25.26 2.26 8.19
CA VAL A 218 -24.84 2.18 9.59
C VAL A 218 -26.08 2.04 10.49
N ALA A 219 -26.09 1.05 11.37
CA ALA A 219 -27.14 0.88 12.36
C ALA A 219 -27.17 2.05 13.37
N ALA A 220 -28.29 2.24 14.08
CA ALA A 220 -28.36 3.19 15.18
C ALA A 220 -27.32 2.86 16.28
N PRO A 221 -26.84 3.86 17.05
CA PRO A 221 -25.86 3.62 18.09
C PRO A 221 -26.38 2.62 19.12
N ILE A 222 -25.52 1.68 19.51
CA ILE A 222 -25.81 0.67 20.53
C ILE A 222 -25.93 1.38 21.88
N GLY A 223 -27.02 1.16 22.62
CA GLY A 223 -27.21 1.74 23.95
C GLY A 223 -26.37 1.04 25.04
N LYS A 224 -26.14 1.73 26.15
CA LYS A 224 -25.42 1.18 27.32
C LYS A 224 -26.08 -0.11 27.81
N PRO A 225 -25.34 -1.24 27.88
CA PRO A 225 -25.87 -2.48 28.48
C PRO A 225 -26.27 -2.30 29.94
N SER A 226 -27.32 -3.00 30.39
CA SER A 226 -27.75 -2.96 31.78
C SER A 226 -26.62 -3.42 32.71
N GLY A 227 -26.30 -2.60 33.72
CA GLY A 227 -25.24 -2.91 34.67
C GLY A 227 -23.83 -2.62 34.17
N ALA A 228 -23.61 -2.12 32.94
CA ALA A 228 -22.30 -1.66 32.52
C ALA A 228 -21.85 -0.40 33.28
N LEU A 229 -20.53 -0.22 33.41
CA LEU A 229 -19.87 1.00 33.87
C LEU A 229 -19.68 1.93 32.67
N ASP A 230 -20.05 3.20 32.79
CA ASP A 230 -19.97 4.19 31.72
C ASP A 230 -18.75 5.09 31.90
N VAL A 231 -17.85 5.14 30.90
CA VAL A 231 -16.62 5.93 31.01
C VAL A 231 -16.90 7.43 31.19
N VAL A 232 -18.05 7.94 30.74
CA VAL A 232 -18.45 9.34 30.90
C VAL A 232 -19.20 9.54 32.20
N SER A 233 -20.36 8.89 32.39
CA SER A 233 -21.21 9.21 33.54
C SER A 233 -20.63 8.78 34.88
N ASP A 234 -19.81 7.71 34.89
CA ASP A 234 -19.30 7.13 36.13
C ASP A 234 -17.84 7.53 36.40
N PHE A 235 -17.05 7.84 35.35
CA PHE A 235 -15.62 8.13 35.48
C PHE A 235 -15.20 9.52 34.96
N GLY A 236 -16.06 10.22 34.21
CA GLY A 236 -15.81 11.58 33.74
C GLY A 236 -14.82 11.69 32.58
N ALA A 237 -14.74 10.68 31.71
CA ALA A 237 -14.08 10.80 30.42
C ALA A 237 -14.78 11.88 29.57
N ASP A 238 -14.01 12.61 28.75
CA ASP A 238 -14.51 13.68 27.91
C ASP A 238 -14.89 13.16 26.52
N PRO A 239 -16.19 13.11 26.16
CA PRO A 239 -16.66 12.61 24.86
C PRO A 239 -16.47 13.62 23.71
N SER A 240 -15.99 14.84 23.98
CA SER A 240 -15.69 15.82 22.94
C SER A 240 -14.29 15.66 22.34
N GLY A 241 -13.39 14.96 23.05
CA GLY A 241 -12.01 14.72 22.63
C GLY A 241 -11.08 15.91 22.93
N ALA A 242 -11.54 16.92 23.66
CA ALA A 242 -10.73 18.08 24.01
C ALA A 242 -9.72 17.75 25.13
N ALA A 243 -10.18 17.10 26.20
CA ALA A 243 -9.37 16.69 27.34
C ALA A 243 -8.91 15.24 27.23
N ASP A 244 -7.71 14.96 27.75
CA ASP A 244 -7.21 13.59 27.85
C ASP A 244 -8.08 12.74 28.79
N SER A 245 -8.57 11.62 28.27
CA SER A 245 -9.44 10.66 28.94
C SER A 245 -8.72 9.37 29.34
N THR A 246 -7.41 9.25 29.09
CA THR A 246 -6.61 8.03 29.33
C THR A 246 -6.83 7.48 30.74
N ALA A 247 -6.56 8.30 31.77
CA ALA A 247 -6.68 7.87 33.16
C ALA A 247 -8.14 7.55 33.57
N LYS A 248 -9.12 8.21 32.95
CA LYS A 248 -10.55 7.99 33.26
C LYS A 248 -11.05 6.67 32.68
N ILE A 249 -10.68 6.39 31.43
CA ILE A 249 -11.01 5.13 30.76
C ILE A 249 -10.27 3.98 31.44
N GLN A 250 -8.99 4.14 31.81
CA GLN A 250 -8.26 3.11 32.55
C GLN A 250 -8.93 2.80 33.89
N ALA A 251 -9.34 3.81 34.66
CA ALA A 251 -10.05 3.61 35.92
C ALA A 251 -11.37 2.84 35.73
N ALA A 252 -12.09 3.09 34.64
CA ALA A 252 -13.30 2.35 34.29
C ALA A 252 -13.00 0.88 33.98
N VAL A 253 -11.95 0.62 33.19
CA VAL A 253 -11.44 -0.72 32.87
C VAL A 253 -11.06 -1.50 34.13
N ASP A 254 -10.30 -0.88 35.04
CA ASP A 254 -9.88 -1.50 36.30
C ASP A 254 -11.07 -1.82 37.21
N ALA A 255 -12.05 -0.92 37.28
CA ALA A 255 -13.29 -1.13 38.02
C ALA A 255 -14.15 -2.22 37.38
N GLY A 256 -14.25 -2.27 36.04
CA GLY A 256 -14.98 -3.30 35.31
C GLY A 256 -14.41 -4.69 35.56
N ARG A 257 -13.09 -4.82 35.47
CA ARG A 257 -12.36 -6.05 35.86
C ARG A 257 -12.67 -6.45 37.30
N THR A 258 -12.53 -5.53 38.25
CA THR A 258 -12.68 -5.82 39.69
C THR A 258 -14.11 -6.21 40.06
N GLN A 259 -15.10 -5.59 39.44
CA GLN A 259 -16.52 -5.82 39.71
C GLN A 259 -17.13 -6.93 38.85
N GLY A 260 -16.40 -7.46 37.86
CA GLY A 260 -16.95 -8.38 36.87
C GLY A 260 -18.03 -7.75 35.99
N ARG A 261 -17.88 -6.46 35.67
CA ARG A 261 -18.85 -5.66 34.90
C ARG A 261 -18.23 -5.19 33.58
N GLU A 262 -19.06 -5.10 32.57
CA GLU A 262 -18.69 -4.51 31.27
C GLU A 262 -18.46 -3.00 31.40
N VAL A 263 -17.52 -2.48 30.61
CA VAL A 263 -17.23 -1.06 30.47
C VAL A 263 -17.76 -0.58 29.12
N TYR A 264 -18.55 0.49 29.16
CA TYR A 264 -19.22 1.06 28.01
C TYR A 264 -18.64 2.44 27.67
N ILE A 265 -18.24 2.59 26.42
CA ILE A 265 -17.82 3.84 25.79
C ILE A 265 -19.05 4.36 25.02
N PRO A 266 -19.71 5.45 25.47
CA PRO A 266 -20.83 6.01 24.74
C PRO A 266 -20.39 6.63 23.41
N GLN A 267 -21.35 7.15 22.65
CA GLN A 267 -21.05 7.96 21.48
C GLN A 267 -20.18 9.17 21.89
N GLY A 268 -19.11 9.42 21.14
CA GLY A 268 -18.17 10.48 21.40
C GLY A 268 -16.80 10.18 20.79
N THR A 269 -15.95 11.20 20.81
CA THR A 269 -14.52 11.09 20.51
C THR A 269 -13.76 11.28 21.80
N PHE A 270 -12.88 10.36 22.14
CA PHE A 270 -12.17 10.34 23.42
C PHE A 270 -10.68 10.41 23.13
N LYS A 271 -10.04 11.48 23.60
CA LYS A 271 -8.60 11.64 23.50
C LYS A 271 -7.92 10.70 24.48
N VAL A 272 -7.00 9.89 23.98
CA VAL A 272 -6.20 8.91 24.71
C VAL A 272 -4.76 9.11 24.28
N GLN A 273 -3.87 9.29 25.23
CA GLN A 273 -2.47 9.67 25.00
C GLN A 273 -1.49 8.56 25.40
N ASP A 274 -1.97 7.47 26.01
CA ASP A 274 -1.20 6.28 26.35
C ASP A 274 -2.12 5.05 26.31
N HIS A 275 -1.55 3.85 26.38
CA HIS A 275 -2.32 2.62 26.23
C HIS A 275 -3.32 2.41 27.36
N ILE A 276 -4.52 1.98 27.00
CA ILE A 276 -5.50 1.42 27.93
C ILE A 276 -5.18 -0.07 28.11
N ILE A 277 -4.77 -0.45 29.32
CA ILE A 277 -4.39 -1.83 29.65
C ILE A 277 -5.64 -2.61 30.10
N VAL A 278 -5.98 -3.67 29.38
CA VAL A 278 -7.17 -4.50 29.59
C VAL A 278 -6.82 -5.91 30.04
N ASP A 279 -7.59 -6.47 30.96
CA ASP A 279 -7.44 -7.86 31.43
C ASP A 279 -8.76 -8.29 32.10
N LYS A 280 -9.33 -9.45 31.74
CA LYS A 280 -10.61 -10.00 32.25
C LYS A 280 -11.76 -8.99 32.27
N VAL A 281 -11.96 -8.28 31.16
CA VAL A 281 -12.93 -7.19 31.04
C VAL A 281 -13.54 -7.17 29.65
N THR A 282 -14.81 -6.78 29.54
CA THR A 282 -15.40 -6.38 28.26
C THR A 282 -15.37 -4.87 28.15
N LEU A 283 -14.79 -4.35 27.07
CA LEU A 283 -14.84 -2.94 26.69
C LEU A 283 -15.65 -2.82 25.40
N ARG A 284 -16.80 -2.13 25.47
CA ARG A 284 -17.75 -2.00 24.37
C ARG A 284 -18.01 -0.54 24.04
N GLY A 285 -18.12 -0.21 22.74
CA GLY A 285 -18.64 1.07 22.29
C GLY A 285 -20.09 1.05 21.79
N ALA A 286 -20.56 2.21 21.35
CA ALA A 286 -21.86 2.40 20.71
C ALA A 286 -21.88 2.01 19.22
N GLY A 287 -20.78 1.47 18.69
CA GLY A 287 -20.52 1.18 17.29
C GLY A 287 -19.28 1.94 16.77
N PRO A 288 -18.52 1.38 15.80
CA PRO A 288 -17.27 1.97 15.32
C PRO A 288 -17.42 3.34 14.63
N TRP A 289 -18.64 3.69 14.24
CA TRP A 289 -18.96 5.02 13.72
C TRP A 289 -19.30 6.05 14.80
N TYR A 290 -19.51 5.62 16.04
CA TYR A 290 -20.05 6.46 17.13
C TYR A 290 -19.07 6.65 18.29
N SER A 291 -18.35 5.60 18.68
CA SER A 291 -17.39 5.63 19.80
C SER A 291 -15.98 5.57 19.24
N VAL A 292 -15.22 6.66 19.37
CA VAL A 292 -13.89 6.79 18.78
C VAL A 292 -12.87 7.08 19.88
N LEU A 293 -11.89 6.20 20.05
CA LEU A 293 -10.67 6.49 20.78
C LEU A 293 -9.64 7.07 19.80
N THR A 294 -9.00 8.18 20.15
CA THR A 294 -8.03 8.84 19.28
C THR A 294 -6.93 9.53 20.08
N GLY A 295 -5.83 9.88 19.44
CA GLY A 295 -4.84 10.80 20.00
C GLY A 295 -3.44 10.25 20.09
N ARG A 296 -2.52 11.19 20.31
CA ARG A 296 -1.10 10.98 20.55
C ARG A 296 -0.67 11.89 21.69
N HIS A 297 0.31 11.45 22.47
CA HIS A 297 0.90 12.31 23.48
C HIS A 297 1.63 13.49 22.81
N PRO A 298 1.52 14.74 23.31
CA PRO A 298 1.98 15.94 22.60
C PRO A 298 3.50 16.06 22.48
N THR A 299 4.27 15.33 23.30
CA THR A 299 5.74 15.43 23.37
C THR A 299 6.42 14.07 23.33
N GLU A 300 5.90 13.08 24.06
CA GLU A 300 6.35 11.69 24.02
C GLU A 300 5.83 10.92 22.79
N ARG A 301 6.59 10.93 21.70
CA ARG A 301 6.20 10.32 20.40
C ARG A 301 5.76 8.85 20.47
N HIS A 302 6.29 8.09 21.42
CA HIS A 302 6.07 6.64 21.60
C HIS A 302 4.80 6.31 22.39
N LYS A 303 4.05 7.33 22.84
CA LYS A 303 2.78 7.17 23.54
C LYS A 303 1.64 7.68 22.68
N ALA A 304 0.69 6.80 22.39
CA ALA A 304 -0.47 7.09 21.58
C ALA A 304 -1.67 6.27 22.05
N VAL A 305 -2.84 6.54 21.47
CA VAL A 305 -4.02 5.70 21.67
C VAL A 305 -3.71 4.25 21.30
N GLY A 306 -4.14 3.33 22.17
CA GLY A 306 -4.08 1.89 21.93
C GLY A 306 -4.76 1.14 23.07
N VAL A 307 -5.27 -0.06 22.78
CA VAL A 307 -5.86 -0.95 23.80
C VAL A 307 -5.04 -2.24 23.87
N TYR A 308 -4.34 -2.43 24.99
CA TYR A 308 -3.30 -3.45 25.13
C TYR A 308 -3.65 -4.47 26.19
N GLY A 309 -3.40 -5.74 25.89
CA GLY A 309 -3.18 -6.73 26.93
C GLY A 309 -1.86 -6.45 27.67
N LYS A 310 -1.71 -6.97 28.87
CA LYS A 310 -0.38 -7.06 29.50
C LYS A 310 0.49 -7.95 28.64
N TYR A 311 1.78 -7.64 28.53
CA TYR A 311 2.72 -8.56 27.89
C TYR A 311 2.81 -9.87 28.69
N ALA A 312 3.14 -10.98 28.02
CA ALA A 312 3.27 -12.28 28.66
C ALA A 312 4.30 -12.28 29.82
N SER A 313 5.39 -11.51 29.68
CA SER A 313 6.39 -11.30 30.73
C SER A 313 5.86 -10.58 31.98
N GLN A 314 4.71 -9.91 31.86
CA GLN A 314 3.99 -9.21 32.92
C GLN A 314 2.75 -10.01 33.41
N GLY A 315 2.68 -11.30 33.08
CA GLY A 315 1.59 -12.20 33.44
C GLY A 315 0.53 -12.39 32.35
N GLY A 316 0.59 -11.63 31.25
CA GLY A 316 -0.39 -11.68 30.16
C GLY A 316 -1.79 -11.19 30.55
N SER A 317 -2.60 -10.86 29.55
CA SER A 317 -4.05 -10.66 29.75
C SER A 317 -4.83 -11.87 29.26
N SER A 318 -6.02 -12.06 29.85
CA SER A 318 -6.94 -13.13 29.47
C SER A 318 -8.40 -12.70 29.53
N ASN A 319 -9.27 -13.39 28.80
CA ASN A 319 -10.73 -13.19 28.86
C ASN A 319 -11.15 -11.73 28.64
N VAL A 320 -10.53 -11.08 27.65
CA VAL A 320 -10.86 -9.72 27.23
C VAL A 320 -11.83 -9.78 26.06
N THR A 321 -12.83 -8.91 26.04
CA THR A 321 -13.65 -8.68 24.84
C THR A 321 -13.60 -7.20 24.48
N LEU A 322 -13.13 -6.87 23.29
CA LEU A 322 -13.13 -5.51 22.74
C LEU A 322 -14.13 -5.47 21.58
N LYS A 323 -15.12 -4.59 21.64
CA LYS A 323 -16.10 -4.53 20.55
C LYS A 323 -16.84 -3.24 20.32
N ASP A 324 -17.27 -3.03 19.08
CA ASP A 324 -18.17 -1.94 18.68
C ASP A 324 -17.60 -0.52 18.91
N PHE A 325 -16.31 -0.28 18.67
CA PHE A 325 -15.71 1.07 18.72
C PHE A 325 -14.58 1.23 17.69
N ALA A 326 -14.10 2.45 17.50
CA ALA A 326 -12.95 2.76 16.65
C ALA A 326 -11.73 3.18 17.46
N ILE A 327 -10.55 2.85 16.95
CA ILE A 327 -9.27 3.40 17.35
C ILE A 327 -8.69 4.11 16.11
N ILE A 328 -8.55 5.42 16.18
CA ILE A 328 -7.99 6.23 15.09
C ILE A 328 -6.80 7.00 15.64
N GLY A 329 -5.60 6.59 15.27
CA GLY A 329 -4.35 7.16 15.76
C GLY A 329 -3.97 8.50 15.12
N ASP A 330 -2.78 8.99 15.44
CA ASP A 330 -2.13 10.13 14.79
C ASP A 330 -0.67 9.79 14.49
N ILE A 331 -0.45 8.61 13.89
CA ILE A 331 0.85 8.07 13.51
C ILE A 331 1.08 8.39 12.03
N ARG A 332 2.20 9.03 11.72
CA ARG A 332 2.52 9.59 10.39
C ARG A 332 3.85 9.08 9.89
N GLU A 333 4.40 8.10 10.58
CA GLU A 333 5.71 7.54 10.37
C GLU A 333 5.72 6.08 10.78
N ARG A 334 6.70 5.33 10.29
CA ARG A 334 6.99 3.99 10.78
C ARG A 334 8.28 4.03 11.59
N ILE A 335 8.16 3.84 12.91
CA ILE A 335 9.28 3.62 13.81
C ILE A 335 9.06 2.29 14.51
N ASP A 336 9.85 1.29 14.15
CA ASP A 336 9.60 -0.10 14.54
C ASP A 336 9.62 -0.31 16.06
N ASP A 337 10.51 0.39 16.78
CA ASP A 337 10.65 0.31 18.24
C ASP A 337 9.45 0.89 19.02
N ASP A 338 8.68 1.78 18.41
CA ASP A 338 7.53 2.40 19.08
C ASP A 338 6.33 1.45 19.09
N GLN A 339 5.76 1.23 20.28
CA GLN A 339 4.58 0.39 20.46
C GLN A 339 3.29 1.20 20.25
N VAL A 340 3.16 1.91 19.14
CA VAL A 340 2.00 2.78 18.84
C VAL A 340 0.98 2.10 17.91
N ASN A 341 0.68 0.83 18.20
CA ASN A 341 -0.32 0.01 17.50
C ASN A 341 -1.71 0.22 18.09
N ALA A 342 -2.78 -0.04 17.33
CA ALA A 342 -4.13 0.06 17.87
C ALA A 342 -4.42 -1.02 18.93
N ILE A 343 -4.02 -2.26 18.68
CA ILE A 343 -4.11 -3.39 19.63
C ILE A 343 -2.72 -3.99 19.85
N GLY A 344 -2.38 -4.35 21.09
CA GLY A 344 -1.13 -5.05 21.37
C GLY A 344 -1.07 -5.80 22.69
N GLY A 345 0.14 -6.27 23.03
CA GLY A 345 0.38 -7.11 24.19
C GLY A 345 -0.06 -8.57 23.98
N SER A 346 -0.38 -9.27 25.07
CA SER A 346 -0.80 -10.69 25.04
C SER A 346 -2.25 -10.83 25.52
N LEU A 347 -3.11 -11.45 24.71
CA LEU A 347 -4.57 -11.48 24.91
C LEU A 347 -5.13 -12.92 24.79
N SER A 348 -4.82 -13.80 25.75
CA SER A 348 -5.32 -15.17 25.72
C SER A 348 -6.85 -15.24 25.92
N ASP A 349 -7.51 -16.23 25.33
CA ASP A 349 -8.97 -16.45 25.49
C ASP A 349 -9.80 -15.17 25.25
N SER A 350 -9.38 -14.35 24.30
CA SER A 350 -9.90 -12.99 24.11
C SER A 350 -10.47 -12.78 22.72
N VAL A 351 -11.39 -11.83 22.60
CA VAL A 351 -12.12 -11.53 21.37
C VAL A 351 -12.02 -10.04 21.03
N VAL A 352 -11.69 -9.75 19.78
CA VAL A 352 -11.85 -8.44 19.15
C VAL A 352 -12.95 -8.56 18.09
N ASP A 353 -14.00 -7.75 18.16
CA ASP A 353 -15.17 -7.88 17.28
C ASP A 353 -15.71 -6.51 16.84
N ASN A 354 -15.89 -6.31 15.54
CA ASN A 354 -16.51 -5.09 14.99
C ASN A 354 -15.79 -3.79 15.38
N LEU A 355 -14.46 -3.77 15.27
CA LEU A 355 -13.67 -2.55 15.43
C LEU A 355 -13.37 -1.87 14.10
N TRP A 356 -13.00 -0.59 14.18
CA TRP A 356 -12.37 0.18 13.11
C TRP A 356 -11.02 0.67 13.59
N LEU A 357 -9.93 0.27 12.93
CA LEU A 357 -8.56 0.58 13.32
C LEU A 357 -7.89 1.36 12.18
N GLN A 358 -7.36 2.55 12.47
CA GLN A 358 -6.81 3.44 11.45
C GLN A 358 -5.69 4.33 11.98
N HIS A 359 -4.71 4.70 11.14
CA HIS A 359 -3.63 5.66 11.46
C HIS A 359 -2.81 5.30 12.70
N THR A 360 -2.56 4.01 12.89
CA THR A 360 -1.63 3.46 13.87
C THR A 360 -0.44 2.83 13.16
N LYS A 361 0.60 2.42 13.91
CA LYS A 361 1.72 1.68 13.28
C LYS A 361 1.22 0.35 12.72
N CYS A 362 0.66 -0.48 13.59
CA CYS A 362 -0.03 -1.71 13.20
C CYS A 362 -1.47 -1.69 13.69
N GLY A 363 -2.36 -2.38 12.98
CA GLY A 363 -3.73 -2.62 13.47
C GLY A 363 -3.70 -3.49 14.72
N ALA A 364 -2.95 -4.58 14.71
CA ALA A 364 -2.63 -5.35 15.90
C ALA A 364 -1.24 -5.97 15.87
N TRP A 365 -0.42 -5.71 16.88
CA TRP A 365 0.85 -6.41 17.10
C TRP A 365 0.76 -7.23 18.39
N LEU A 366 0.41 -8.51 18.24
CA LEU A 366 0.18 -9.40 19.37
C LEU A 366 1.43 -10.23 19.65
N THR A 367 2.05 -9.97 20.79
CA THR A 367 3.26 -10.68 21.21
C THR A 367 2.87 -11.72 22.24
N GLY A 368 3.11 -13.00 21.94
CA GLY A 368 2.87 -14.11 22.87
C GLY A 368 4.01 -14.32 23.89
N PRO A 369 4.07 -15.50 24.54
CA PRO A 369 3.14 -16.62 24.37
C PRO A 369 1.70 -16.26 24.72
N MET A 370 0.76 -16.60 23.85
CA MET A 370 -0.68 -16.46 24.08
C MET A 370 -1.48 -17.49 23.29
N ASN A 371 -2.74 -17.69 23.68
CA ASN A 371 -3.55 -18.79 23.17
C ASN A 371 -5.03 -18.39 22.98
N ASN A 372 -5.69 -18.94 21.96
CA ASN A 372 -7.15 -18.85 21.79
C ASN A 372 -7.68 -17.41 21.68
N PHE A 373 -6.97 -16.57 20.91
CA PHE A 373 -7.43 -15.23 20.54
C PHE A 373 -8.27 -15.27 19.26
N THR A 374 -9.32 -14.45 19.17
CA THR A 374 -10.10 -14.29 17.94
C THR A 374 -10.31 -12.81 17.61
N MET A 375 -9.92 -12.39 16.41
CA MET A 375 -10.34 -11.11 15.83
C MET A 375 -11.34 -11.35 14.70
N LYS A 376 -12.44 -10.60 14.68
CA LYS A 376 -13.43 -10.69 13.60
C LYS A 376 -14.20 -9.42 13.31
N ASN A 377 -14.85 -9.39 12.13
CA ASN A 377 -15.73 -8.30 11.69
C ASN A 377 -15.09 -6.91 11.73
N THR A 378 -13.76 -6.85 11.67
CA THR A 378 -12.98 -5.65 11.94
C THR A 378 -12.49 -5.03 10.64
N ARG A 379 -12.42 -3.69 10.61
CA ARG A 379 -11.87 -2.90 9.51
C ARG A 379 -10.53 -2.33 9.96
N ILE A 380 -9.47 -2.59 9.20
CA ILE A 380 -8.11 -2.10 9.46
C ILE A 380 -7.65 -1.34 8.22
N LEU A 381 -7.41 -0.05 8.37
CA LEU A 381 -7.16 0.86 7.25
C LEU A 381 -5.90 1.68 7.56
N ASP A 382 -5.15 2.07 6.53
CA ASP A 382 -4.12 3.11 6.57
C ASP A 382 -3.14 2.95 7.75
N GLN A 383 -2.45 1.82 7.78
CA GLN A 383 -1.44 1.49 8.80
C GLN A 383 -0.05 1.80 8.26
N THR A 384 0.88 2.25 9.10
CA THR A 384 2.25 2.55 8.63
C THR A 384 3.12 1.28 8.52
N ALA A 385 2.67 0.16 9.08
CA ALA A 385 3.24 -1.19 8.97
C ALA A 385 2.10 -2.23 8.85
N ASP A 386 2.20 -3.37 9.54
CA ASP A 386 1.31 -4.51 9.39
C ASP A 386 -0.16 -4.21 9.73
N GLY A 387 -1.10 -4.89 9.06
CA GLY A 387 -2.48 -4.93 9.52
C GLY A 387 -2.61 -5.71 10.84
N VAL A 388 -2.23 -6.98 10.84
CA VAL A 388 -2.14 -7.82 12.05
C VAL A 388 -0.88 -8.67 12.03
N ASN A 389 -0.14 -8.72 13.12
CA ASN A 389 0.96 -9.65 13.32
C ASN A 389 0.76 -10.53 14.56
N PHE A 390 0.74 -11.85 14.35
CA PHE A 390 0.87 -12.84 15.42
C PHE A 390 2.36 -13.12 15.65
N HIS A 391 2.92 -12.44 16.65
CA HIS A 391 4.34 -12.46 16.95
C HIS A 391 4.63 -13.35 18.17
N TYR A 392 5.67 -14.19 18.08
CA TYR A 392 6.29 -14.85 19.24
C TYR A 392 5.36 -15.79 20.03
N GLY A 393 5.08 -16.99 19.52
CA GLY A 393 4.37 -18.02 20.29
C GLY A 393 2.87 -17.81 20.45
N VAL A 394 2.19 -17.27 19.44
CA VAL A 394 0.72 -17.20 19.39
C VAL A 394 0.17 -18.55 18.94
N THR A 395 -0.82 -19.09 19.64
CA THR A 395 -1.36 -20.42 19.34
C THR A 395 -2.89 -20.46 19.33
N ASN A 396 -3.45 -21.40 18.55
CA ASN A 396 -4.89 -21.65 18.45
C ASN A 396 -5.73 -20.37 18.19
N SER A 397 -5.16 -19.39 17.50
CA SER A 397 -5.73 -18.05 17.37
C SER A 397 -6.19 -17.78 15.93
N THR A 398 -7.23 -16.96 15.78
CA THR A 398 -7.90 -16.73 14.50
C THR A 398 -8.07 -15.25 14.19
N VAL A 399 -7.79 -14.84 12.96
CA VAL A 399 -8.30 -13.58 12.37
C VAL A 399 -9.27 -13.96 11.25
N THR A 400 -10.52 -13.51 11.35
CA THR A 400 -11.54 -13.90 10.38
C THR A 400 -12.59 -12.86 10.08
N ASN A 401 -13.08 -12.79 8.85
CA ASN A 401 -14.05 -11.77 8.44
C ASN A 401 -13.52 -10.35 8.71
N THR A 402 -12.22 -10.14 8.49
CA THR A 402 -11.53 -8.86 8.67
C THR A 402 -11.21 -8.26 7.31
N PHE A 403 -11.49 -6.97 7.17
CA PHE A 403 -11.19 -6.16 6.00
C PHE A 403 -9.95 -5.32 6.28
N VAL A 404 -8.91 -5.48 5.45
CA VAL A 404 -7.65 -4.74 5.55
C VAL A 404 -7.40 -4.01 4.23
N ARG A 405 -7.19 -2.69 4.27
CA ARG A 405 -6.78 -1.91 3.09
C ARG A 405 -5.62 -0.99 3.46
N ASN A 406 -4.65 -0.81 2.57
CA ASN A 406 -3.60 0.21 2.68
C ASN A 406 -2.69 0.04 3.92
N SER A 407 -2.20 -1.17 4.19
CA SER A 407 -1.18 -1.41 5.21
C SER A 407 0.22 -1.08 4.69
N GLY A 408 1.10 -0.54 5.53
CA GLY A 408 2.45 -0.15 5.17
C GLY A 408 3.46 -1.31 5.19
N ASP A 409 3.02 -2.51 5.52
CA ASP A 409 3.73 -3.79 5.43
C ASP A 409 2.70 -4.92 5.24
N ASP A 410 3.04 -6.15 5.62
CA ASP A 410 2.19 -7.32 5.58
C ASP A 410 0.77 -7.05 6.09
N GLY A 411 -0.24 -7.33 5.26
CA GLY A 411 -1.63 -7.14 5.67
C GLY A 411 -2.00 -8.02 6.86
N LEU A 412 -1.70 -9.32 6.78
CA LEU A 412 -1.83 -10.28 7.88
C LEU A 412 -0.60 -11.19 7.96
N ALA A 413 0.15 -11.10 9.05
CA ALA A 413 1.38 -11.83 9.28
C ALA A 413 1.31 -12.76 10.50
N MET A 414 2.04 -13.87 10.41
CA MET A 414 2.43 -14.67 11.56
C MET A 414 3.95 -14.76 11.58
N TRP A 415 4.59 -14.21 12.59
CA TRP A 415 6.04 -14.34 12.78
C TRP A 415 6.36 -15.21 13.99
N ALA A 416 6.78 -16.44 13.71
CA ALA A 416 7.20 -17.41 14.74
C ALA A 416 8.62 -17.08 15.24
N GLU A 417 8.84 -15.87 15.74
CA GLU A 417 10.14 -15.46 16.27
C GLU A 417 10.44 -16.25 17.54
N ASN A 418 11.46 -17.13 17.50
CA ASN A 418 12.01 -17.90 18.63
C ASN A 418 11.08 -18.86 19.38
N ILE A 419 9.76 -18.66 19.36
CA ILE A 419 8.72 -19.54 19.91
C ILE A 419 7.69 -19.83 18.81
N PRO A 420 7.33 -21.11 18.56
CA PRO A 420 6.50 -21.47 17.43
C PRO A 420 5.09 -20.92 17.54
N ASN A 421 4.61 -20.34 16.44
CA ASN A 421 3.19 -20.14 16.20
C ASN A 421 2.55 -21.48 15.81
N VAL A 422 1.45 -21.87 16.44
CA VAL A 422 0.86 -23.21 16.25
C VAL A 422 -0.66 -23.16 16.11
N ASN A 423 -1.21 -23.83 15.09
CA ASN A 423 -2.66 -23.99 14.88
C ASN A 423 -3.40 -22.64 14.77
N ASN A 424 -2.75 -21.62 14.20
CA ASN A 424 -3.39 -20.34 13.93
C ASN A 424 -4.07 -20.33 12.56
N LYS A 425 -5.07 -19.46 12.43
CA LYS A 425 -5.94 -19.40 11.25
C LYS A 425 -6.16 -17.98 10.78
N PHE A 426 -5.96 -17.72 9.50
CA PHE A 426 -6.48 -16.53 8.82
C PHE A 426 -7.55 -16.97 7.81
N THR A 427 -8.82 -16.65 8.10
CA THR A 427 -9.94 -17.15 7.29
C THR A 427 -10.97 -16.10 6.89
N PHE A 428 -11.51 -16.13 5.68
CA PHE A 428 -12.55 -15.19 5.26
C PHE A 428 -12.13 -13.72 5.39
N ASN A 429 -10.86 -13.39 5.16
CA ASN A 429 -10.38 -12.01 5.20
C ASN A 429 -10.27 -11.44 3.78
N THR A 430 -10.47 -10.13 3.64
CA THR A 430 -10.13 -9.41 2.42
C THR A 430 -8.99 -8.46 2.74
N VAL A 431 -7.85 -8.63 2.07
CA VAL A 431 -6.63 -7.81 2.26
C VAL A 431 -6.25 -7.18 0.94
N ILE A 432 -6.22 -5.85 0.89
CA ILE A 432 -6.07 -5.08 -0.35
C ILE A 432 -4.95 -4.06 -0.16
N LEU A 433 -4.12 -3.87 -1.20
CA LEU A 433 -3.11 -2.81 -1.25
C LEU A 433 -2.15 -2.73 -0.04
N PRO A 434 -1.50 -3.83 0.39
CA PRO A 434 -0.30 -3.69 1.22
C PRO A 434 0.77 -2.97 0.40
N ILE A 435 1.26 -1.84 0.90
CA ILE A 435 2.24 -0.98 0.22
C ILE A 435 3.60 -1.69 0.14
N LEU A 436 3.99 -2.38 1.21
CA LEU A 436 5.19 -3.21 1.25
C LEU A 436 4.81 -4.65 1.59
N ALA A 437 5.62 -5.60 1.11
CA ALA A 437 5.54 -7.01 1.46
C ALA A 437 4.24 -7.68 0.97
N ASN A 438 3.54 -8.42 1.83
CA ASN A 438 2.54 -9.40 1.40
C ASN A 438 1.12 -9.03 1.81
N ASN A 439 0.13 -9.58 1.10
CA ASN A 439 -1.23 -9.55 1.63
C ASN A 439 -1.34 -10.46 2.87
N ILE A 440 -0.93 -11.73 2.76
CA ILE A 440 -0.96 -12.69 3.87
C ILE A 440 0.31 -13.54 3.90
N VAL A 441 0.91 -13.68 5.07
CA VAL A 441 2.14 -14.45 5.26
C VAL A 441 2.20 -15.25 6.56
N THR A 442 2.87 -16.40 6.50
CA THR A 442 3.42 -17.06 7.68
C THR A 442 4.94 -17.23 7.55
N TYR A 443 5.67 -16.59 8.46
CA TYR A 443 7.10 -16.80 8.68
C TYR A 443 7.28 -17.89 9.72
N GLY A 444 7.55 -19.10 9.25
CA GLY A 444 7.62 -20.30 10.07
C GLY A 444 6.24 -20.81 10.48
N GLY A 445 6.19 -21.46 11.64
CA GLY A 445 4.97 -21.94 12.28
C GLY A 445 4.60 -23.40 11.95
N LYS A 446 3.67 -23.92 12.74
CA LYS A 446 3.21 -25.32 12.67
C LYS A 446 1.69 -25.39 12.56
N ASP A 447 1.21 -26.23 11.64
CA ASP A 447 -0.22 -26.53 11.46
C ASP A 447 -1.08 -25.28 11.17
N ILE A 448 -0.60 -24.38 10.30
CA ILE A 448 -1.24 -23.09 9.99
C ILE A 448 -2.33 -23.24 8.91
N THR A 449 -3.43 -22.50 9.05
CA THR A 449 -4.49 -22.43 8.03
C THR A 449 -4.65 -21.01 7.50
N ILE A 450 -4.60 -20.84 6.18
CA ILE A 450 -4.90 -19.59 5.46
C ILE A 450 -5.96 -19.94 4.41
N SER A 451 -7.25 -19.76 4.71
CA SER A 451 -8.32 -20.19 3.80
C SER A 451 -9.43 -19.19 3.55
N ASP A 452 -10.09 -19.29 2.41
CA ASP A 452 -11.27 -18.46 2.08
C ASP A 452 -10.96 -16.96 2.03
N ASN A 453 -9.70 -16.56 1.85
CA ASN A 453 -9.32 -15.15 1.82
C ASN A 453 -9.33 -14.59 0.39
N VAL A 454 -9.55 -13.28 0.27
CA VAL A 454 -9.28 -12.51 -0.94
C VAL A 454 -8.07 -11.62 -0.69
N MET A 455 -7.08 -11.71 -1.56
CA MET A 455 -5.85 -10.91 -1.51
C MET A 455 -5.76 -10.15 -2.82
N ALA A 456 -5.70 -8.82 -2.75
CA ALA A 456 -5.64 -8.01 -3.95
C ALA A 456 -4.57 -6.94 -3.89
N ASP A 457 -4.06 -6.64 -5.06
CA ASP A 457 -3.37 -5.39 -5.34
C ASP A 457 -2.07 -5.13 -4.55
N THR A 458 -1.22 -6.15 -4.33
CA THR A 458 0.13 -5.99 -3.73
C THR A 458 0.99 -4.95 -4.48
N ILE A 459 1.78 -4.14 -3.76
CA ILE A 459 2.48 -2.98 -4.33
C ILE A 459 3.98 -3.20 -4.57
N THR A 460 4.78 -3.57 -3.57
CA THR A 460 6.21 -3.81 -3.79
C THR A 460 6.78 -4.85 -2.83
N ASN A 461 7.85 -5.54 -3.27
CA ASN A 461 8.66 -6.46 -2.47
C ASN A 461 7.89 -7.62 -1.80
N GLY A 462 6.79 -8.05 -2.42
CA GLY A 462 6.05 -9.21 -1.94
C GLY A 462 4.91 -9.65 -2.85
N GLY A 463 4.18 -10.65 -2.35
CA GLY A 463 3.13 -11.35 -3.08
C GLY A 463 1.77 -11.28 -2.40
N GLY A 464 0.81 -12.03 -2.93
CA GLY A 464 -0.46 -12.22 -2.24
C GLY A 464 -0.27 -13.13 -1.03
N LEU A 465 0.18 -14.35 -1.28
CA LEU A 465 0.35 -15.38 -0.26
C LEU A 465 1.82 -15.81 -0.13
N HIS A 466 2.36 -15.74 1.09
CA HIS A 466 3.73 -16.16 1.37
C HIS A 466 3.80 -17.21 2.49
N ILE A 467 4.61 -18.26 2.29
CA ILE A 467 4.92 -19.26 3.31
C ILE A 467 6.43 -19.45 3.31
N ALA A 468 7.11 -19.10 4.41
CA ALA A 468 8.57 -19.05 4.39
C ALA A 468 9.26 -19.35 5.72
N ASN A 469 10.48 -19.89 5.61
CA ASN A 469 11.49 -19.90 6.67
C ASN A 469 12.39 -18.67 6.53
N ARG A 470 11.85 -17.49 6.87
CA ARG A 470 12.51 -16.19 6.74
C ARG A 470 12.40 -15.40 8.04
N TYR A 471 13.31 -14.44 8.22
CA TYR A 471 13.46 -13.55 9.39
C TYR A 471 14.08 -14.15 10.65
N PRO A 472 14.69 -13.32 11.53
CA PRO A 472 15.30 -13.79 12.76
C PRO A 472 14.39 -14.70 13.58
N GLY A 473 14.99 -15.68 14.26
CA GLY A 473 14.27 -16.61 15.14
C GLY A 473 13.48 -17.73 14.46
N VAL A 474 13.34 -17.74 13.12
CA VAL A 474 12.64 -18.79 12.36
C VAL A 474 13.63 -19.88 11.90
N ASN A 475 13.64 -21.04 12.57
CA ASN A 475 14.48 -22.19 12.24
C ASN A 475 14.03 -23.47 12.98
N SER A 476 14.44 -24.64 12.50
CA SER A 476 14.05 -25.93 13.06
C SER A 476 14.64 -26.18 14.46
N GLY A 477 15.79 -25.57 14.76
CA GLY A 477 16.45 -25.69 16.06
C GLY A 477 15.61 -25.15 17.22
N ARG A 478 14.72 -24.18 16.94
CA ARG A 478 13.74 -23.65 17.90
C ARG A 478 12.33 -24.19 17.68
N GLY A 479 12.15 -25.10 16.73
CA GLY A 479 10.84 -25.61 16.32
C GLY A 479 9.96 -24.57 15.64
N THR A 480 10.51 -23.42 15.23
CA THR A 480 9.77 -22.28 14.67
C THR A 480 9.66 -22.32 13.15
N ALA A 481 10.46 -23.12 12.46
CA ALA A 481 10.34 -23.33 11.02
C ALA A 481 8.98 -23.91 10.60
N VAL A 482 8.64 -23.69 9.33
CA VAL A 482 7.47 -24.26 8.65
C VAL A 482 7.48 -25.78 8.84
N SER A 483 6.53 -26.29 9.61
CA SER A 483 6.41 -27.70 9.97
C SER A 483 4.95 -28.15 10.11
N GLY A 484 4.72 -29.46 10.21
CA GLY A 484 3.36 -30.01 10.29
C GLY A 484 2.60 -29.86 8.96
N THR A 485 1.29 -29.60 9.02
CA THR A 485 0.44 -29.42 7.83
C THR A 485 -0.05 -27.98 7.69
N HIS A 486 0.48 -27.27 6.70
CA HIS A 486 0.00 -25.94 6.32
C HIS A 486 -1.09 -26.06 5.26
N THR A 487 -2.23 -25.43 5.48
CA THR A 487 -3.39 -25.45 4.57
C THR A 487 -3.65 -24.06 4.02
N ALA A 488 -3.34 -23.85 2.75
CA ALA A 488 -3.72 -22.67 1.97
C ALA A 488 -4.86 -23.05 1.01
N ALA A 489 -6.12 -22.81 1.40
CA ALA A 489 -7.27 -23.37 0.66
C ALA A 489 -8.30 -22.32 0.26
N ARG A 490 -8.88 -22.44 -0.94
CA ARG A 490 -9.97 -21.55 -1.42
C ARG A 490 -9.63 -20.06 -1.31
N ASN A 491 -8.38 -19.68 -1.57
CA ASN A 491 -7.99 -18.27 -1.61
C ASN A 491 -8.11 -17.72 -3.04
N THR A 492 -8.49 -16.45 -3.17
CA THR A 492 -8.48 -15.75 -4.47
C THR A 492 -7.47 -14.61 -4.40
N LEU A 493 -6.53 -14.61 -5.33
CA LEU A 493 -5.47 -13.63 -5.46
C LEU A 493 -5.71 -12.82 -6.73
N ILE A 494 -5.84 -11.50 -6.63
CA ILE A 494 -6.19 -10.61 -7.74
C ILE A 494 -5.11 -9.55 -7.89
N ARG A 495 -4.38 -9.52 -9.01
CA ARG A 495 -3.34 -8.51 -9.26
C ARG A 495 -2.27 -8.44 -8.16
N THR A 496 -1.94 -9.59 -7.59
CA THR A 496 -0.92 -9.74 -6.56
C THR A 496 0.42 -10.20 -7.14
N GLY A 497 1.48 -10.06 -6.34
CA GLY A 497 2.86 -10.21 -6.80
C GLY A 497 3.30 -8.94 -7.52
N ASN A 498 4.36 -8.30 -7.05
CA ASN A 498 4.91 -7.11 -7.69
C ASN A 498 6.45 -7.15 -7.68
N ASN A 499 7.09 -6.14 -8.28
CA ASN A 499 8.54 -6.04 -8.37
C ASN A 499 9.17 -6.02 -6.97
N ASP A 500 10.26 -6.75 -6.79
CA ASP A 500 11.16 -6.50 -5.68
C ASP A 500 12.31 -5.62 -6.17
N TYR A 501 12.40 -4.40 -5.67
CA TYR A 501 13.40 -3.43 -6.11
C TYR A 501 14.82 -3.76 -5.64
N ASN A 502 14.97 -4.61 -4.63
CA ASN A 502 16.29 -5.08 -4.20
C ASN A 502 16.78 -6.19 -5.14
N TRP A 503 15.88 -7.08 -5.55
CA TRP A 503 16.20 -8.21 -6.42
C TRP A 503 16.16 -7.88 -7.92
N GLN A 504 15.46 -6.81 -8.29
CA GLN A 504 15.27 -6.35 -9.67
C GLN A 504 14.53 -7.38 -10.55
N PHE A 505 13.62 -8.14 -9.94
CA PHE A 505 12.66 -8.97 -10.64
C PHE A 505 11.37 -9.11 -9.81
N GLY A 506 10.32 -9.61 -10.47
CA GLY A 506 9.00 -9.80 -9.86
C GLY A 506 8.91 -10.92 -8.82
N VAL A 507 8.18 -10.65 -7.75
CA VAL A 507 7.70 -11.66 -6.79
C VAL A 507 6.39 -12.26 -7.28
N GLY A 508 6.24 -13.57 -7.09
CA GLY A 508 5.01 -14.27 -7.47
C GLY A 508 3.80 -13.95 -6.60
N ALA A 509 2.60 -14.14 -7.14
CA ALA A 509 1.35 -14.02 -6.39
C ALA A 509 1.29 -14.99 -5.20
N VAL A 510 1.71 -16.25 -5.39
CA VAL A 510 1.98 -17.21 -4.32
C VAL A 510 3.47 -17.51 -4.32
N TRP A 511 4.15 -17.36 -3.18
CA TRP A 511 5.59 -17.55 -3.17
C TRP A 511 6.15 -18.20 -1.89
N PHE A 512 7.26 -18.92 -2.07
CA PHE A 512 7.91 -19.71 -1.03
C PHE A 512 9.37 -19.35 -0.92
N SER A 513 9.85 -19.20 0.32
CA SER A 513 11.25 -18.91 0.61
C SER A 513 11.77 -19.80 1.74
N GLY A 514 12.92 -20.43 1.49
CA GLY A 514 13.71 -21.12 2.49
C GLY A 514 14.94 -20.32 2.96
N LEU A 515 14.85 -18.99 3.08
CA LEU A 515 16.02 -18.12 3.31
C LEU A 515 16.93 -18.56 4.47
N ASN A 516 16.36 -18.77 5.66
CA ASN A 516 17.13 -19.18 6.82
C ASN A 516 17.52 -20.65 6.76
N GLU A 517 16.62 -21.48 6.24
CA GLU A 517 16.81 -22.91 6.03
C GLU A 517 15.73 -23.48 5.10
N PRO A 518 15.99 -24.63 4.43
CA PRO A 518 15.01 -25.28 3.59
C PRO A 518 13.66 -25.53 4.29
N ILE A 519 12.57 -25.35 3.57
CA ILE A 519 11.27 -25.87 4.02
C ILE A 519 11.32 -27.40 3.81
N GLN A 520 11.35 -28.14 4.92
CA GLN A 520 11.57 -29.59 4.96
C GLN A 520 10.65 -30.24 6.00
N GLY A 521 10.09 -31.40 5.66
CA GLY A 521 9.28 -32.19 6.61
C GLY A 521 7.87 -31.65 6.87
N ALA A 522 7.50 -30.51 6.29
CA ALA A 522 6.13 -30.01 6.26
C ALA A 522 5.35 -30.59 5.07
N THR A 523 4.02 -30.60 5.21
CA THR A 523 3.08 -30.74 4.10
C THR A 523 2.42 -29.39 3.89
N VAL A 524 2.58 -28.78 2.72
CA VAL A 524 1.99 -27.47 2.39
C VAL A 524 0.99 -27.68 1.26
N ASN A 525 -0.30 -27.58 1.57
CA ASN A 525 -1.37 -27.81 0.62
C ASN A 525 -1.94 -26.48 0.13
N VAL A 526 -1.72 -26.17 -1.15
CA VAL A 526 -2.37 -25.06 -1.86
C VAL A 526 -3.52 -25.65 -2.69
N THR A 527 -4.75 -25.41 -2.26
CA THR A 527 -5.92 -26.09 -2.82
C THR A 527 -7.04 -25.14 -3.21
N ASP A 528 -7.76 -25.43 -4.30
CA ASP A 528 -8.93 -24.65 -4.75
C ASP A 528 -8.63 -23.14 -4.90
N THR A 529 -7.38 -22.78 -5.20
CA THR A 529 -6.90 -21.38 -5.20
C THR A 529 -7.02 -20.78 -6.59
N GLU A 530 -7.48 -19.54 -6.66
CA GLU A 530 -7.57 -18.77 -7.90
C GLU A 530 -6.52 -17.67 -7.88
N ILE A 531 -5.72 -17.60 -8.94
CA ILE A 531 -4.71 -16.58 -9.16
C ILE A 531 -5.12 -15.85 -10.44
N LEU A 532 -5.60 -14.62 -10.28
CA LEU A 532 -6.20 -13.82 -11.33
C LEU A 532 -5.32 -12.61 -11.60
N ASP A 533 -4.83 -12.51 -12.84
CA ASP A 533 -4.11 -11.36 -13.36
C ASP A 533 -2.91 -10.94 -12.49
N SER A 534 -2.05 -11.89 -12.10
CA SER A 534 -0.84 -11.60 -11.31
C SER A 534 0.05 -10.58 -12.00
N SER A 535 0.63 -9.61 -11.26
CA SER A 535 1.44 -8.57 -11.90
C SER A 535 2.76 -9.11 -12.43
N TYR A 536 3.28 -10.21 -11.87
CA TYR A 536 4.43 -10.96 -12.38
C TYR A 536 4.10 -12.45 -12.46
N ALA A 537 4.87 -13.31 -11.80
CA ALA A 537 4.65 -14.75 -11.83
C ALA A 537 3.43 -15.14 -10.98
N ALA A 538 2.78 -16.24 -11.31
CA ALA A 538 1.71 -16.78 -10.47
C ALA A 538 2.29 -17.50 -9.24
N ILE A 539 3.22 -18.43 -9.44
CA ILE A 539 3.86 -19.21 -8.36
C ILE A 539 5.38 -19.00 -8.43
N HIS A 540 6.00 -18.70 -7.28
CA HIS A 540 7.42 -18.37 -7.20
C HIS A 540 8.13 -19.11 -6.06
N LEU A 541 9.32 -19.65 -6.34
CA LEU A 541 10.18 -20.32 -5.35
C LEU A 541 11.57 -19.71 -5.39
N ILE A 542 12.11 -19.32 -4.23
CA ILE A 542 13.37 -18.58 -4.15
C ILE A 542 14.16 -18.88 -2.88
N GLU A 543 15.43 -18.46 -2.89
CA GLU A 543 16.40 -18.52 -1.79
C GLU A 543 16.75 -19.96 -1.44
N GLY A 544 16.18 -20.54 -0.38
CA GLY A 544 16.41 -21.92 0.00
C GLY A 544 15.39 -22.91 -0.57
N ALA A 545 15.72 -24.20 -0.46
CA ALA A 545 14.90 -25.25 -1.04
C ALA A 545 13.50 -25.33 -0.42
N SER A 546 12.48 -25.56 -1.24
CA SER A 546 11.09 -25.66 -0.79
C SER A 546 10.50 -27.03 -1.14
N ASN A 547 10.10 -27.79 -0.12
CA ASN A 547 9.64 -29.17 -0.26
C ASN A 547 8.27 -29.40 0.37
N GLY A 548 7.60 -30.48 -0.05
CA GLY A 548 6.31 -30.89 0.52
C GLY A 548 5.13 -30.05 0.02
N LEU A 549 5.33 -29.33 -1.10
CA LEU A 549 4.32 -28.46 -1.70
C LEU A 549 3.36 -29.30 -2.57
N ASN A 550 2.06 -29.18 -2.34
CA ASN A 550 1.02 -29.82 -3.12
C ASN A 550 0.04 -28.77 -3.63
N PHE A 551 -0.04 -28.60 -4.94
CA PHE A 551 -1.00 -27.74 -5.62
C PHE A 551 -2.12 -28.59 -6.20
N ASN A 552 -3.36 -28.34 -5.79
CA ASN A 552 -4.53 -29.12 -6.21
C ASN A 552 -5.70 -28.21 -6.58
N ARG A 553 -6.24 -28.32 -7.80
CA ARG A 553 -7.34 -27.46 -8.29
C ARG A 553 -6.98 -25.97 -8.20
N VAL A 554 -5.82 -25.61 -8.74
CA VAL A 554 -5.36 -24.21 -8.80
C VAL A 554 -5.65 -23.66 -10.19
N LYS A 555 -6.36 -22.54 -10.26
CA LYS A 555 -6.59 -21.80 -11.50
C LYS A 555 -5.64 -20.61 -11.57
N ILE A 556 -4.90 -20.51 -12.66
CA ILE A 556 -4.10 -19.33 -13.01
C ILE A 556 -4.73 -18.73 -14.26
N ASP A 557 -5.18 -17.48 -14.18
CA ASP A 557 -5.82 -16.78 -15.29
C ASP A 557 -5.24 -15.36 -15.40
N GLY A 558 -4.23 -15.22 -16.25
CA GLY A 558 -3.41 -14.02 -16.30
C GLY A 558 -2.20 -14.12 -15.38
N ALA A 559 -1.00 -14.17 -15.96
CA ALA A 559 0.26 -13.97 -15.25
C ALA A 559 1.15 -13.05 -16.08
N GLY A 560 1.55 -11.91 -15.49
CA GLY A 560 2.34 -10.89 -16.14
C GLY A 560 3.67 -11.39 -16.69
N THR A 561 4.23 -12.45 -16.08
CA THR A 561 5.40 -13.15 -16.61
C THR A 561 5.11 -14.64 -16.75
N TYR A 562 5.35 -15.42 -15.70
CA TYR A 562 5.39 -16.88 -15.76
C TYR A 562 4.26 -17.51 -14.93
N ALA A 563 3.82 -18.71 -15.31
CA ALA A 563 3.03 -19.52 -14.40
C ALA A 563 3.89 -19.96 -13.20
N LEU A 564 5.10 -20.46 -13.49
CA LEU A 564 6.08 -20.88 -12.48
C LEU A 564 7.40 -20.12 -12.65
N GLN A 565 7.85 -19.47 -11.59
CA GLN A 565 9.20 -18.89 -11.46
C GLN A 565 9.98 -19.67 -10.39
N ILE A 566 11.00 -20.41 -10.81
CA ILE A 566 11.71 -21.38 -9.98
C ILE A 566 13.19 -20.97 -9.90
N GLN A 567 13.59 -20.45 -8.75
CA GLN A 567 14.93 -19.95 -8.46
C GLN A 567 15.58 -20.67 -7.26
N SER A 568 14.92 -21.68 -6.69
CA SER A 568 15.49 -22.52 -5.64
C SER A 568 15.18 -24.01 -5.87
N PRO A 569 16.05 -24.93 -5.40
CA PRO A 569 15.81 -26.37 -5.46
C PRO A 569 14.54 -26.80 -4.70
N GLY A 570 14.11 -28.04 -4.90
CA GLY A 570 13.01 -28.61 -4.10
C GLY A 570 12.12 -29.55 -4.88
N ARG A 571 10.88 -29.69 -4.40
CA ARG A 571 9.89 -30.54 -5.06
C ARG A 571 8.47 -30.06 -4.81
N ALA A 572 7.64 -30.13 -5.84
CA ALA A 572 6.22 -29.83 -5.77
C ALA A 572 5.40 -30.81 -6.61
N ALA A 573 4.20 -31.12 -6.13
CA ALA A 573 3.20 -31.90 -6.87
C ALA A 573 2.07 -30.99 -7.36
N PHE A 574 1.62 -31.20 -8.59
CA PHE A 574 0.54 -30.43 -9.21
C PHE A 574 -0.53 -31.37 -9.74
N THR A 575 -1.79 -31.17 -9.36
CA THR A 575 -2.95 -31.93 -9.84
C THR A 575 -4.09 -30.94 -10.14
N ASP A 576 -4.75 -31.08 -11.28
CA ASP A 576 -5.83 -30.18 -11.72
C ASP A 576 -5.41 -28.69 -11.68
N VAL A 577 -4.15 -28.38 -11.99
CA VAL A 577 -3.65 -27.01 -12.11
C VAL A 577 -3.79 -26.55 -13.55
N VAL A 578 -4.57 -25.50 -13.78
CA VAL A 578 -4.88 -24.97 -15.11
C VAL A 578 -4.38 -23.54 -15.20
N ALA A 579 -3.56 -23.24 -16.20
CA ALA A 579 -3.15 -21.89 -16.50
C ALA A 579 -3.63 -21.42 -17.88
N THR A 580 -4.08 -20.18 -17.94
CA THR A 580 -4.50 -19.48 -19.16
C THR A 580 -3.97 -18.05 -19.12
N ASN A 581 -3.82 -17.43 -20.29
CA ASN A 581 -3.39 -16.02 -20.40
C ASN A 581 -2.04 -15.72 -19.72
N VAL A 582 -1.10 -16.66 -19.77
CA VAL A 582 0.28 -16.43 -19.30
C VAL A 582 1.03 -15.62 -20.37
N ALA A 583 1.67 -14.53 -19.96
CA ALA A 583 2.32 -13.60 -20.88
C ALA A 583 3.44 -14.26 -21.70
N GLN A 584 4.23 -15.12 -21.05
CA GLN A 584 5.38 -15.76 -21.67
C GLN A 584 4.99 -17.07 -22.36
N SER A 585 5.46 -17.26 -23.59
CA SER A 585 5.20 -18.48 -24.37
C SER A 585 5.80 -19.73 -23.73
N ASN A 586 6.90 -19.58 -22.99
CA ASN A 586 7.36 -20.58 -22.03
C ASN A 586 6.85 -20.18 -20.64
N PRO A 587 5.85 -20.90 -20.09
CA PRO A 587 5.22 -20.55 -18.82
C PRO A 587 6.06 -20.91 -17.59
N ILE A 588 7.20 -21.60 -17.76
CA ILE A 588 8.10 -22.01 -16.67
C ILE A 588 9.47 -21.35 -16.86
N HIS A 589 9.81 -20.47 -15.92
CA HIS A 589 11.16 -19.97 -15.75
C HIS A 589 11.88 -20.78 -14.68
N ASN A 590 12.76 -21.71 -15.06
CA ASN A 590 13.46 -22.61 -14.13
C ASN A 590 14.97 -22.45 -14.22
N CYS A 591 15.57 -21.84 -13.19
CA CYS A 591 17.00 -21.56 -13.10
C CYS A 591 17.80 -22.52 -12.24
N VAL A 592 17.18 -23.62 -11.78
CA VAL A 592 17.86 -24.69 -11.01
C VAL A 592 17.78 -26.05 -11.71
N GLY A 593 17.18 -26.11 -12.91
CA GLY A 593 17.13 -27.32 -13.72
C GLY A 593 16.49 -28.50 -12.98
N ALA A 594 17.21 -29.63 -12.93
CA ALA A 594 16.73 -30.88 -12.33
C ALA A 594 16.70 -30.86 -10.79
N ASP A 595 17.31 -29.85 -10.16
CA ASP A 595 17.29 -29.70 -8.69
C ASP A 595 15.91 -29.31 -8.16
N PHE A 596 15.00 -28.87 -9.04
CA PHE A 596 13.58 -28.73 -8.74
C PHE A 596 12.74 -29.81 -9.43
N GLN A 597 12.12 -30.67 -8.64
CA GLN A 597 11.34 -31.82 -9.11
C GLN A 597 9.85 -31.48 -9.18
N ILE A 598 9.29 -31.54 -10.40
CA ILE A 598 7.86 -31.35 -10.65
C ILE A 598 7.18 -32.71 -10.80
N THR A 599 6.32 -33.07 -9.86
CA THR A 599 5.44 -34.23 -9.97
C THR A 599 4.12 -33.79 -10.58
N ARG A 600 3.81 -34.28 -11.78
CA ARG A 600 2.55 -33.96 -12.49
C ARG A 600 1.51 -35.08 -12.26
N GLY A 601 0.48 -34.77 -11.50
CA GLY A 601 -0.76 -35.54 -11.45
C GLY A 601 -1.63 -35.33 -12.70
N SER A 602 -2.86 -35.83 -12.66
CA SER A 602 -3.86 -35.65 -13.73
C SER A 602 -4.37 -34.20 -13.81
N GLY A 603 -4.99 -33.85 -14.94
CA GLY A 603 -5.77 -32.62 -15.11
C GLY A 603 -5.00 -31.30 -15.26
N ASN A 604 -3.67 -31.36 -15.29
CA ASN A 604 -2.83 -30.18 -15.49
C ASN A 604 -2.88 -29.67 -16.94
N SER A 605 -2.94 -28.36 -17.16
CA SER A 605 -2.86 -27.76 -18.50
C SER A 605 -2.36 -26.32 -18.53
N GLY A 606 -1.73 -25.90 -19.64
CA GLY A 606 -1.40 -24.50 -19.94
C GLY A 606 -0.19 -23.88 -19.22
N TRP A 607 0.32 -24.50 -18.15
CA TRP A 607 1.48 -23.98 -17.39
C TRP A 607 2.79 -24.74 -17.63
N TYR A 608 2.78 -25.81 -18.42
CA TYR A 608 3.97 -26.64 -18.64
C TYR A 608 4.43 -26.61 -20.10
N ALA A 609 5.72 -26.35 -20.30
CA ALA A 609 6.44 -26.50 -21.56
C ALA A 609 7.76 -27.26 -21.32
N ASP A 610 8.15 -28.09 -22.29
CA ASP A 610 9.38 -28.90 -22.26
C ASP A 610 10.31 -28.47 -23.40
N PRO A 611 11.58 -28.09 -23.15
CA PRO A 611 12.23 -27.99 -21.83
C PRO A 611 11.88 -26.70 -21.06
N PRO A 612 11.84 -26.75 -19.71
CA PRO A 612 11.89 -25.54 -18.88
C PRO A 612 13.14 -24.73 -19.23
N ALA A 613 13.02 -23.41 -19.33
CA ALA A 613 14.14 -22.56 -19.68
C ALA A 613 14.48 -21.58 -18.53
N CYS A 614 15.77 -21.37 -18.29
CA CYS A 614 16.26 -20.17 -17.63
C CYS A 614 16.80 -19.26 -18.72
N THR A 615 16.11 -18.15 -18.98
CA THR A 615 16.58 -17.17 -19.97
C THR A 615 17.71 -16.31 -19.42
N GLY A 616 17.86 -16.23 -18.09
CA GLY A 616 18.73 -15.25 -17.43
C GLY A 616 18.29 -13.79 -17.63
N VAL A 617 17.13 -13.59 -18.29
CA VAL A 617 16.54 -12.30 -18.62
C VAL A 617 15.16 -12.27 -17.98
N TRP A 618 14.92 -11.23 -17.17
CA TRP A 618 13.63 -10.96 -16.56
C TRP A 618 12.81 -10.07 -17.50
N PRO A 619 11.75 -10.59 -18.13
CA PRO A 619 10.94 -9.79 -19.03
C PRO A 619 10.10 -8.79 -18.25
N ASP A 620 9.84 -7.64 -18.87
CA ASP A 620 8.81 -6.73 -18.39
C ASP A 620 7.45 -7.45 -18.36
N PRO A 621 6.62 -7.20 -17.34
CA PRO A 621 5.35 -7.90 -17.23
C PRO A 621 4.35 -7.39 -18.28
N VAL A 622 3.50 -8.30 -18.78
CA VAL A 622 2.36 -7.98 -19.65
C VAL A 622 1.07 -8.30 -18.91
N TRP A 623 0.39 -7.27 -18.43
CA TRP A 623 -0.83 -7.44 -17.64
C TRP A 623 -2.06 -7.68 -18.51
N THR A 624 -2.86 -8.68 -18.14
CA THR A 624 -4.12 -8.98 -18.82
C THR A 624 -5.17 -9.35 -17.80
N ASN A 625 -6.34 -8.75 -17.88
CA ASN A 625 -7.50 -9.20 -17.14
C ASN A 625 -8.31 -10.18 -18.00
N GLY A 626 -8.17 -11.48 -17.74
CA GLY A 626 -8.87 -12.53 -18.51
C GLY A 626 -8.53 -12.51 -20.01
N GLY A 627 -7.29 -12.13 -20.35
CA GLY A 627 -6.82 -12.00 -21.74
C GLY A 627 -7.10 -10.63 -22.38
N VAL A 628 -7.83 -9.72 -21.72
CA VAL A 628 -7.96 -8.32 -22.14
C VAL A 628 -6.76 -7.54 -21.61
N PRO A 629 -5.97 -6.83 -22.45
CA PRO A 629 -4.85 -6.01 -21.96
C PRO A 629 -5.28 -5.07 -20.83
N GLY A 630 -4.63 -5.23 -19.68
CA GLY A 630 -5.01 -4.60 -18.41
C GLY A 630 -4.13 -3.41 -18.01
N GLY A 631 -3.26 -2.95 -18.91
CA GLY A 631 -2.32 -1.84 -18.72
C GLY A 631 -1.59 -1.49 -20.00
N GLY A 632 -1.26 -0.21 -20.17
CA GLY A 632 -0.50 0.28 -21.32
C GLY A 632 0.98 -0.09 -21.21
N GLY A 633 1.38 -1.19 -21.83
CA GLY A 633 2.79 -1.48 -22.13
C GLY A 633 2.97 -1.85 -23.60
N PRO A 634 4.10 -1.56 -24.26
CA PRO A 634 5.09 -0.50 -24.08
C PRO A 634 4.77 0.64 -25.07
N GLY A 635 3.84 1.50 -24.69
CA GLY A 635 3.56 2.75 -25.37
C GLY A 635 3.23 3.72 -24.27
N GLY A 636 4.17 4.59 -23.93
CA GLY A 636 3.90 5.64 -22.96
C GLY A 636 2.63 6.39 -23.37
N PRO A 637 1.80 6.85 -22.42
CA PRO A 637 0.76 7.78 -22.75
C PRO A 637 1.42 8.95 -23.51
N THR A 638 0.90 9.24 -24.70
CA THR A 638 1.13 10.55 -25.30
C THR A 638 0.71 11.58 -24.25
N ASP A 639 1.61 12.49 -23.90
CA ASP A 639 1.27 13.65 -23.08
C ASP A 639 -0.03 14.27 -23.62
N PRO A 640 -0.97 14.68 -22.75
CA PRO A 640 -2.08 15.51 -23.18
C PRO A 640 -1.52 16.77 -23.87
N PRO A 641 -2.22 17.34 -24.86
CA PRO A 641 -1.75 18.57 -25.49
C PRO A 641 -1.65 19.66 -24.43
N GLY A 642 -0.42 20.11 -24.15
CA GLY A 642 -0.17 21.20 -23.22
C GLY A 642 -1.00 22.43 -23.62
N PRO A 643 -1.54 23.19 -22.64
CA PRO A 643 -2.25 24.43 -22.93
C PRO A 643 -1.31 25.38 -23.68
N THR A 644 -1.83 25.99 -24.73
CA THR A 644 -1.13 26.96 -25.58
C THR A 644 -0.50 28.08 -24.75
N ASP A 645 0.82 28.22 -24.85
CA ASP A 645 1.59 29.33 -24.28
C ASP A 645 1.08 30.70 -24.79
N PRO A 646 0.87 31.69 -23.91
CA PRO A 646 1.07 33.09 -24.26
C PRO A 646 2.58 33.41 -24.33
N PRO A 647 3.00 34.40 -25.13
CA PRO A 647 4.40 34.57 -25.52
C PRO A 647 5.31 35.01 -24.36
N GLY A 648 6.54 34.48 -24.34
CA GLY A 648 7.59 34.73 -23.33
C GLY A 648 8.01 36.21 -23.18
N PRO A 649 8.96 36.55 -22.27
CA PRO A 649 10.25 35.86 -22.10
C PRO A 649 10.75 35.72 -20.64
N THR A 650 11.57 34.69 -20.37
CA THR A 650 12.90 34.72 -19.70
C THR A 650 13.35 33.27 -19.44
N ASP A 651 14.63 32.99 -19.67
CA ASP A 651 15.25 31.65 -19.58
C ASP A 651 14.86 30.83 -18.33
N PRO A 652 14.77 29.48 -18.45
CA PRO A 652 14.54 28.60 -17.31
C PRO A 652 15.78 28.55 -16.37
N PRO A 653 15.58 28.34 -15.05
CA PRO A 653 16.69 28.13 -14.10
C PRO A 653 17.46 26.83 -14.40
N GLU A 654 18.78 26.86 -14.22
CA GLU A 654 19.67 25.70 -14.35
C GLU A 654 19.33 24.57 -13.35
N GLU A 655 19.43 23.31 -13.78
CA GLU A 655 19.42 22.14 -12.88
C GLU A 655 20.70 22.15 -12.01
N THR A 656 20.61 22.67 -10.76
CA THR A 656 21.76 22.86 -9.86
C THR A 656 22.13 21.63 -8.99
N GLY A 657 21.63 20.43 -9.31
CA GLY A 657 21.81 19.22 -8.48
C GLY A 657 22.98 18.32 -8.90
N ASN A 658 23.42 17.43 -7.99
CA ASN A 658 24.33 16.34 -8.31
C ASN A 658 23.63 15.31 -9.21
N LEU A 659 24.02 15.26 -10.49
CA LEU A 659 23.43 14.40 -11.52
C LEU A 659 23.68 12.91 -11.29
N ALA A 660 24.69 12.56 -10.49
CA ALA A 660 25.13 11.20 -10.24
C ALA A 660 24.50 10.56 -8.99
N GLN A 661 23.89 11.34 -8.09
CA GLN A 661 23.32 10.83 -6.84
C GLN A 661 22.18 9.84 -7.11
N GLY A 662 22.21 8.68 -6.44
CA GLY A 662 21.22 7.60 -6.56
C GLY A 662 21.18 6.91 -7.93
N ARG A 663 22.12 7.21 -8.83
CA ARG A 663 22.15 6.65 -10.19
C ARG A 663 22.68 5.22 -10.21
N ALA A 664 22.36 4.48 -11.27
CA ALA A 664 22.89 3.14 -11.45
C ALA A 664 24.41 3.18 -11.64
N VAL A 665 25.13 2.38 -10.86
CA VAL A 665 26.59 2.30 -10.89
C VAL A 665 27.03 0.87 -11.18
N THR A 666 27.99 0.73 -12.10
CA THR A 666 28.69 -0.54 -12.34
C THR A 666 30.17 -0.36 -12.06
N ALA A 667 30.80 -1.36 -11.44
CA ALA A 667 32.23 -1.36 -11.17
C ALA A 667 32.89 -2.64 -11.69
N SER A 668 34.19 -2.57 -11.96
CA SER A 668 34.97 -3.73 -12.42
C SER A 668 35.09 -4.82 -11.36
N SER A 669 35.08 -4.46 -10.07
CA SER A 669 35.01 -5.38 -8.95
C SER A 669 34.63 -4.63 -7.67
N HIS A 670 34.36 -5.36 -6.60
CA HIS A 670 34.36 -4.84 -5.24
C HIS A 670 34.90 -5.89 -4.25
N VAL A 671 35.15 -5.49 -3.01
CA VAL A 671 35.48 -6.40 -1.90
C VAL A 671 34.50 -6.21 -0.75
N ASP A 672 34.17 -7.32 -0.10
CA ASP A 672 33.31 -7.34 1.09
C ASP A 672 31.96 -6.62 0.83
N VAL A 673 31.45 -5.88 1.80
CA VAL A 673 30.23 -5.07 1.71
C VAL A 673 30.42 -3.72 0.98
N TYR A 674 31.61 -3.39 0.48
CA TYR A 674 31.93 -2.08 -0.11
C TYR A 674 31.57 -1.99 -1.60
N GLY A 675 30.28 -2.16 -1.89
CA GLY A 675 29.70 -2.17 -3.24
C GLY A 675 29.73 -0.82 -3.96
N ALA A 676 29.55 -0.85 -5.28
CA ALA A 676 29.64 0.33 -6.15
C ALA A 676 28.55 1.39 -5.91
N GLY A 677 27.39 0.97 -5.38
CA GLY A 677 26.28 1.88 -5.04
C GLY A 677 26.65 2.89 -3.95
N ASN A 678 27.59 2.54 -3.07
CA ASN A 678 28.10 3.41 -2.02
C ASN A 678 28.87 4.63 -2.56
N ALA A 679 29.15 4.71 -3.86
CA ALA A 679 29.84 5.85 -4.46
C ALA A 679 28.87 6.94 -4.99
N VAL A 680 27.57 6.76 -4.79
CA VAL A 680 26.54 7.72 -5.24
C VAL A 680 25.35 7.79 -4.27
N ASP A 681 25.49 7.25 -3.05
CA ASP A 681 24.38 7.09 -2.10
C ASP A 681 24.07 8.38 -1.30
N GLY A 682 24.87 9.43 -1.49
CA GLY A 682 24.78 10.71 -0.78
C GLY A 682 25.40 10.66 0.62
N ASN A 683 26.01 9.53 1.02
CA ASN A 683 26.57 9.35 2.34
C ASN A 683 28.11 9.33 2.25
N PRO A 684 28.80 10.41 2.68
CA PRO A 684 30.24 10.46 2.58
C PRO A 684 30.94 9.43 3.50
N ASN A 685 30.25 8.75 4.41
CA ASN A 685 30.87 7.79 5.34
C ASN A 685 30.87 6.33 4.83
N THR A 686 30.06 6.00 3.82
CA THR A 686 30.11 4.73 3.09
C THR A 686 31.10 4.86 1.92
N TYR A 687 31.55 3.74 1.36
CA TYR A 687 32.45 3.77 0.21
C TYR A 687 32.38 2.49 -0.62
N TRP A 688 32.68 2.64 -1.89
CA TRP A 688 33.07 1.54 -2.77
C TRP A 688 34.57 1.26 -2.62
N GLU A 689 34.95 -0.01 -2.59
CA GLU A 689 36.34 -0.47 -2.67
C GLU A 689 36.47 -1.59 -3.70
N SER A 690 37.37 -1.40 -4.68
CA SER A 690 37.69 -2.42 -5.67
C SER A 690 38.54 -3.57 -5.09
N ARG A 691 38.69 -4.67 -5.83
CA ARG A 691 39.64 -5.75 -5.47
C ARG A 691 41.08 -5.26 -5.27
N ASN A 692 41.67 -5.66 -4.15
CA ASN A 692 43.05 -5.32 -3.79
C ASN A 692 44.07 -5.84 -4.81
N ASN A 693 45.08 -5.02 -5.09
CA ASN A 693 46.21 -5.26 -6.00
C ASN A 693 45.80 -5.58 -7.45
N ALA A 694 44.63 -5.09 -7.89
CA ALA A 694 44.05 -5.43 -9.19
C ALA A 694 43.88 -4.24 -10.15
N PHE A 695 44.65 -3.16 -9.99
CA PHE A 695 44.59 -2.03 -10.94
C PHE A 695 44.93 -2.47 -12.39
N PRO A 696 44.28 -1.90 -13.43
CA PRO A 696 43.29 -0.84 -13.35
C PRO A 696 41.91 -1.33 -12.89
N GLN A 697 41.17 -0.43 -12.23
CA GLN A 697 39.79 -0.66 -11.77
C GLN A 697 38.91 0.49 -12.26
N SER A 698 37.62 0.25 -12.47
CA SER A 698 36.72 1.26 -13.00
C SER A 698 35.38 1.29 -12.27
N LEU A 699 34.79 2.48 -12.20
CA LEU A 699 33.44 2.74 -11.70
C LEU A 699 32.71 3.60 -12.73
N THR A 700 31.53 3.16 -13.18
CA THR A 700 30.72 3.81 -14.23
C THR A 700 29.35 4.15 -13.69
N VAL A 701 28.98 5.43 -13.74
CA VAL A 701 27.65 5.93 -13.36
C VAL A 701 26.83 6.20 -14.63
N ASP A 702 25.61 5.65 -14.71
CA ASP A 702 24.60 6.02 -15.72
C ASP A 702 23.74 7.17 -15.22
N LEU A 703 23.93 8.37 -15.77
CA LEU A 703 23.18 9.59 -15.46
C LEU A 703 21.71 9.53 -15.92
N GLY A 704 21.28 8.45 -16.57
CA GLY A 704 19.92 8.21 -17.06
C GLY A 704 19.61 8.89 -18.40
N SER A 705 20.27 10.01 -18.69
CA SER A 705 20.20 10.73 -19.97
C SER A 705 21.53 11.40 -20.29
N ALA A 706 21.75 11.77 -21.55
CA ALA A 706 22.98 12.45 -21.95
C ALA A 706 22.97 13.90 -21.43
N LYS A 707 23.95 14.25 -20.57
CA LYS A 707 24.07 15.56 -19.95
C LYS A 707 25.45 16.17 -20.27
N ALA A 708 25.49 17.49 -20.45
CA ALA A 708 26.73 18.24 -20.68
C ALA A 708 27.49 18.45 -19.37
N VAL A 709 28.21 17.42 -18.91
CA VAL A 709 28.87 17.46 -17.60
C VAL A 709 30.14 18.30 -17.65
N LYS A 710 30.18 19.37 -16.85
CA LYS A 710 31.32 20.30 -16.76
C LYS A 710 32.21 20.06 -15.56
N ARG A 711 31.71 19.34 -14.54
CA ARG A 711 32.46 19.10 -13.31
C ARG A 711 32.08 17.78 -12.68
N VAL A 712 33.08 17.06 -12.20
CA VAL A 712 32.92 15.90 -11.33
C VAL A 712 33.58 16.18 -9.99
N VAL A 713 32.92 15.89 -8.87
CA VAL A 713 33.50 15.97 -7.53
C VAL A 713 33.61 14.57 -6.97
N LEU A 714 34.81 14.21 -6.52
CA LEU A 714 35.13 12.90 -5.99
C LEU A 714 35.40 13.02 -4.50
N LYS A 715 34.86 12.11 -3.69
CA LYS A 715 35.09 12.11 -2.24
C LYS A 715 35.60 10.76 -1.73
N LEU A 716 36.28 10.84 -0.59
CA LEU A 716 36.54 9.73 0.31
C LEU A 716 35.95 10.05 1.69
N PRO A 717 35.76 9.04 2.57
CA PRO A 717 35.23 9.32 3.88
C PRO A 717 36.03 10.36 4.67
N PRO A 718 35.35 11.30 5.35
CA PRO A 718 35.99 12.50 5.90
C PRO A 718 36.84 12.22 7.14
N ALA A 719 36.72 11.02 7.72
CA ALA A 719 37.46 10.64 8.92
C ALA A 719 38.99 10.69 8.70
N ALA A 720 39.71 11.29 9.65
CA ALA A 720 41.16 11.47 9.58
C ALA A 720 41.94 10.15 9.42
N ALA A 721 41.35 9.01 9.83
CA ALA A 721 41.89 7.67 9.63
C ALA A 721 42.12 7.31 8.16
N TRP A 722 41.47 8.01 7.21
CA TRP A 722 41.73 7.83 5.78
C TRP A 722 43.06 8.44 5.32
N ALA A 723 43.70 9.31 6.12
CA ALA A 723 44.97 9.95 5.79
C ALA A 723 44.99 10.71 4.44
N THR A 724 46.00 11.55 4.22
CA THR A 724 46.20 12.17 2.90
C THR A 724 46.69 11.11 1.91
N ARG A 725 46.08 11.05 0.73
CA ARG A 725 46.44 10.08 -0.31
C ARG A 725 46.17 10.63 -1.71
N THR A 726 46.80 10.04 -2.71
CA THR A 726 46.57 10.37 -4.12
C THR A 726 46.04 9.14 -4.85
N GLN A 727 44.93 9.30 -5.56
CA GLN A 727 44.44 8.30 -6.51
C GLN A 727 44.66 8.78 -7.94
N THR A 728 45.25 7.94 -8.80
CA THR A 728 45.46 8.25 -10.21
C THR A 728 44.32 7.70 -11.03
N LEU A 729 43.59 8.55 -11.74
CA LEU A 729 42.45 8.14 -12.57
C LEU A 729 42.29 9.03 -13.82
N SER A 730 41.56 8.50 -14.80
CA SER A 730 41.00 9.24 -15.93
C SER A 730 39.47 9.27 -15.86
N VAL A 731 38.85 10.26 -16.53
CA VAL A 731 37.39 10.35 -16.67
C VAL A 731 37.02 10.14 -18.13
N LEU A 732 36.14 9.17 -18.37
CA LEU A 732 35.64 8.79 -19.68
C LEU A 732 34.13 9.05 -19.76
N GLY A 733 33.64 9.36 -20.95
CA GLY A 733 32.23 9.63 -21.22
C GLY A 733 31.72 8.79 -22.38
N SER A 734 30.48 8.32 -22.27
CA SER A 734 29.78 7.56 -23.32
C SER A 734 28.30 7.91 -23.34
N THR A 735 27.65 7.80 -24.50
CA THR A 735 26.19 7.90 -24.64
C THR A 735 25.50 6.53 -24.64
N ASP A 736 26.24 5.44 -24.82
CA ASP A 736 25.72 4.09 -25.07
C ASP A 736 26.33 2.99 -24.18
N ASN A 737 27.24 3.36 -23.27
CA ASN A 737 27.97 2.47 -22.37
C ASN A 737 28.90 1.45 -23.08
N SER A 738 29.14 1.61 -24.38
CA SER A 738 29.98 0.70 -25.18
C SER A 738 31.22 1.42 -25.71
N THR A 739 31.06 2.61 -26.28
CA THR A 739 32.15 3.40 -26.84
C THR A 739 32.44 4.58 -25.92
N TYR A 740 33.68 4.67 -25.45
CA TYR A 740 34.10 5.68 -24.48
C TYR A 740 35.10 6.67 -25.07
N ASN A 741 34.83 7.95 -24.87
CA ASN A 741 35.76 9.04 -25.17
C ASN A 741 36.42 9.54 -23.88
N THR A 742 37.70 9.86 -23.95
CA THR A 742 38.40 10.46 -22.81
C THR A 742 37.96 11.92 -22.62
N LEU A 743 37.23 12.18 -21.53
CA LEU A 743 36.83 13.54 -21.12
C LEU A 743 37.95 14.24 -20.32
N LYS A 744 38.72 13.45 -19.55
CA LYS A 744 39.90 13.90 -18.83
C LYS A 744 40.97 12.82 -18.84
N ALA A 745 42.18 13.19 -19.28
CA ALA A 745 43.35 12.30 -19.28
C ALA A 745 43.73 11.88 -17.84
N SER A 746 44.46 10.76 -17.74
CA SER A 746 44.89 10.21 -16.45
C SER A 746 45.77 11.19 -15.68
N ALA A 747 45.42 11.45 -14.41
CA ALA A 747 46.16 12.32 -13.51
C ALA A 747 45.99 11.85 -12.05
N GLY A 748 46.92 12.23 -11.18
CA GLY A 748 46.81 12.02 -9.73
C GLY A 748 45.93 13.09 -9.08
N TYR A 749 44.94 12.65 -8.30
CA TYR A 749 44.06 13.52 -7.51
C TYR A 749 44.29 13.26 -6.01
N THR A 750 44.68 14.31 -5.29
CA THR A 750 44.94 14.24 -3.85
C THR A 750 43.67 14.43 -3.05
N PHE A 751 43.40 13.49 -2.15
CA PHE A 751 42.36 13.53 -1.14
C PHE A 751 43.05 13.81 0.20
N ASN A 752 42.72 14.95 0.82
CA ASN A 752 43.27 15.36 2.10
C ASN A 752 42.14 15.54 3.12
N PRO A 753 42.16 14.84 4.28
CA PRO A 753 41.14 14.99 5.30
C PRO A 753 40.99 16.43 5.80
N SER A 754 42.07 17.23 5.79
CA SER A 754 42.02 18.64 6.22
C SER A 754 41.20 19.55 5.28
N SER A 755 40.96 19.11 4.04
CA SER A 755 40.10 19.77 3.06
C SER A 755 38.85 18.93 2.74
N GLY A 756 38.44 18.04 3.66
CA GLY A 756 37.23 17.24 3.53
C GLY A 756 37.34 16.05 2.57
N ASN A 757 38.56 15.55 2.31
CA ASN A 757 38.79 14.38 1.46
C ASN A 757 38.05 14.45 0.13
N THR A 758 38.14 15.60 -0.53
CA THR A 758 37.43 15.90 -1.77
C THR A 758 38.41 16.32 -2.86
N ALA A 759 38.20 15.85 -4.08
CA ALA A 759 38.92 16.26 -5.28
C ALA A 759 37.94 16.66 -6.39
N THR A 760 38.16 17.79 -7.05
CA THR A 760 37.29 18.27 -8.13
C THR A 760 37.99 18.15 -9.48
N VAL A 761 37.27 17.63 -10.48
CA VAL A 761 37.72 17.45 -11.86
C VAL A 761 36.87 18.30 -12.79
N THR A 762 37.48 19.30 -13.43
CA THR A 762 36.84 20.06 -14.50
C THR A 762 36.86 19.28 -15.81
N LEU A 763 35.71 19.23 -16.48
CA LEU A 763 35.43 18.53 -17.73
C LEU A 763 35.03 19.54 -18.83
N PRO A 764 35.17 19.17 -20.12
CA PRO A 764 34.90 20.07 -21.24
C PRO A 764 33.40 20.36 -21.49
N GLY A 765 32.47 19.75 -20.76
CA GLY A 765 31.03 19.88 -21.02
C GLY A 765 30.50 18.99 -22.15
N THR A 766 31.28 18.01 -22.61
CA THR A 766 30.83 17.05 -23.62
C THR A 766 29.63 16.25 -23.11
N SER A 767 28.60 16.12 -23.95
CA SER A 767 27.41 15.35 -23.59
C SER A 767 27.74 13.87 -23.37
N ALA A 768 27.45 13.37 -22.17
CA ALA A 768 27.66 11.98 -21.78
C ALA A 768 26.49 11.50 -20.92
N ARG A 769 26.05 10.26 -21.15
CA ARG A 769 25.09 9.57 -20.29
C ARG A 769 25.81 8.71 -19.25
N HIS A 770 26.88 8.05 -19.65
CA HIS A 770 27.71 7.22 -18.77
C HIS A 770 29.03 7.93 -18.50
N LEU A 771 29.33 8.16 -17.22
CA LEU A 771 30.63 8.64 -16.78
C LEU A 771 31.40 7.50 -16.14
N ARG A 772 32.60 7.20 -16.65
CA ARG A 772 33.48 6.16 -16.11
C ARG A 772 34.75 6.77 -15.54
N LEU A 773 35.01 6.50 -14.27
CA LEU A 773 36.31 6.70 -13.65
C LEU A 773 37.15 5.44 -13.88
N ALA A 774 38.35 5.58 -14.41
CA ALA A 774 39.30 4.48 -14.57
C ALA A 774 40.56 4.76 -13.73
N PHE A 775 40.69 4.04 -12.62
CA PHE A 775 41.73 4.17 -11.61
C PHE A 775 42.92 3.26 -11.94
N THR A 776 44.14 3.77 -11.81
CA THR A 776 45.39 3.03 -12.05
C THR A 776 46.30 2.94 -10.84
N SER A 777 46.10 3.78 -9.81
CA SER A 777 46.83 3.67 -8.54
C SER A 777 46.13 4.41 -7.40
N ASN A 778 46.43 4.02 -6.15
CA ASN A 778 46.05 4.70 -4.92
C ASN A 778 47.23 4.57 -3.93
N THR A 779 47.71 5.69 -3.38
CA THR A 779 48.85 5.67 -2.43
C THR A 779 48.47 5.29 -1.00
N GLY A 780 47.18 5.35 -0.65
CA GLY A 780 46.70 5.10 0.71
C GLY A 780 46.20 3.67 0.96
N TRP A 781 45.88 2.92 -0.10
CA TRP A 781 45.37 1.55 -0.02
C TRP A 781 45.61 0.83 -1.37
N PRO A 782 45.81 -0.50 -1.42
CA PRO A 782 46.05 -1.23 -2.67
C PRO A 782 44.80 -1.44 -3.54
N ALA A 783 43.79 -0.56 -3.47
CA ALA A 783 42.56 -0.62 -4.27
C ALA A 783 42.04 0.80 -4.61
N ALA A 784 41.22 0.90 -5.66
CA ALA A 784 40.42 2.09 -5.91
C ALA A 784 39.35 2.21 -4.83
N GLN A 785 39.18 3.41 -4.27
CA GLN A 785 38.16 3.68 -3.25
C GLN A 785 37.43 4.97 -3.57
N LEU A 786 36.12 5.03 -3.33
CA LEU A 786 35.33 6.24 -3.54
C LEU A 786 34.09 6.23 -2.65
N SER A 787 33.87 7.30 -1.87
CA SER A 787 32.61 7.50 -1.14
C SER A 787 31.58 8.28 -1.94
N GLU A 788 32.01 9.21 -2.79
CA GLU A 788 31.07 9.90 -3.69
C GLU A 788 31.70 10.21 -5.04
N MET A 789 30.90 10.05 -6.09
CA MET A 789 31.08 10.64 -7.40
C MET A 789 29.89 11.55 -7.66
N GLU A 790 30.13 12.86 -7.63
CA GLU A 790 29.13 13.85 -7.97
C GLU A 790 29.39 14.40 -9.37
N ALA A 791 28.34 14.70 -10.15
CA ALA A 791 28.45 15.25 -11.50
C ALA A 791 27.54 16.49 -11.65
N TYR A 792 28.03 17.53 -12.34
CA TYR A 792 27.33 18.80 -12.48
C TYR A 792 27.45 19.36 -13.90
N THR A 793 26.41 20.05 -14.37
CA THR A 793 26.38 20.80 -15.65
C THR A 793 27.02 22.18 -15.56
N SER A 794 27.36 22.63 -14.34
CA SER A 794 28.01 23.91 -14.01
C SER A 794 29.41 23.75 -13.43
#